data_AF-A0AAC9HU79-F1
#
_entry.id   AF-A0AAC9HU79-F1
#
_cell.length_a   1.000
_cell.length_b   1.000
_cell.length_c   1.000
_cell.angle_alpha   90.00
_cell.angle_beta   90.00
_cell.angle_gamma   90.00
#
_symmetry.space_group_name_H-M   'P 1'
#
loop_
_entity.id
_entity.type
_entity.pdbx_description
1 polymer ?
#
loop_
_entity_poly.entity_id
_entity_poly.type
_entity_poly.pdbx_seq_one_letter_code
_entity_poly.pdbx_strand_id
1 'polypeptide(L)'
;MTQAPPAVSSHRPSAEAADVSAGLRAGQILPGAPGARRGCTALTARRYTHPGLPEGSIVRLVPGELGPAEDLACEYLGFAAPSSTIDVGTAPRSAVGFPAWALINDPTNGHHALELVKDLERLARLAEYRAGVAKNGYLALADQLGRSAPHFLPTFYEQAARAFLRHGNDGYAAAMFNRAREAEDVHDLDIDPDRTREVFLEFAFAGALTAKAFTTLGKRLAKRKDAGPDYEFFFELCVQRTRGGLPPYAGMPEDLRRLAKAAGRDLAVEDERLLRALLPCPPIKQAPAGFWASYRLSLTELGGRDETIRGLLLSFVPDGAAIPGVWLGILHGCQADVLLTGPPTTTAPEALGPADWLSAMLACRIKQRSRRDSDVPRSATLLGLVESMSDRLVGDGVPVRSHGAEHPMETDVLDLLVARGVPVVVDADHVPDIDVYRWWQDETPGERDLLALARSDRFRPALVSGLRSYLRTRTRDGLVVPEALHSVAAVPGLRLALRAWIRAESEREGVAGLPAQGQWLSSMAWLRAPEVFIDVPEAAEAIAATDIAADVHAGLRGGLRGGLLDELGWPALEEAVARLGATDAGGRDETTVCGEGWPALVLRRGARFIVVGPDGILAEHTAVCSLDEQERWSFSPPIARWFDGVLLVGWRTYHGAVAYWSNAPDQRFTPSGCARPGQRSPRPSWSSRRNAAGRAARSSSPAAGAFSRARTCPGRHGRHRCSASTPHRTS
;
A
#
# COMPACT_ATOMS: atom_id res chain seq x y z
N MET A 1 -47.91 10.09 27.27
CA MET A 1 -47.72 8.74 26.70
C MET A 1 -46.87 8.92 25.46
N THR A 2 -45.56 8.72 25.62
CA THR A 2 -44.53 9.10 24.65
C THR A 2 -43.78 7.83 24.29
N GLN A 3 -43.96 7.33 23.05
CA GLN A 3 -43.16 6.21 22.52
C GLN A 3 -41.95 6.78 21.79
N ALA A 4 -40.76 6.41 22.27
CA ALA A 4 -39.48 6.77 21.67
C ALA A 4 -39.20 5.90 20.42
N PRO A 5 -38.48 6.44 19.40
CA PRO A 5 -38.09 5.70 18.21
C PRO A 5 -36.88 4.77 18.48
N PRO A 6 -36.69 3.69 17.69
CA PRO A 6 -35.65 2.69 17.95
C PRO A 6 -34.26 3.19 17.55
N ALA A 7 -33.30 3.03 18.46
CA ALA A 7 -31.89 3.35 18.23
C ALA A 7 -31.24 2.33 17.27
N VAL A 8 -30.67 2.82 16.16
CA VAL A 8 -29.82 2.05 15.27
C VAL A 8 -28.43 1.94 15.90
N SER A 9 -28.13 0.80 16.52
CA SER A 9 -26.81 0.55 17.10
C SER A 9 -25.80 0.26 15.98
N SER A 10 -24.78 1.09 15.84
CA SER A 10 -23.53 0.76 15.17
C SER A 10 -22.86 -0.38 15.95
N HIS A 11 -23.10 -1.63 15.55
CA HIS A 11 -22.49 -2.80 16.18
C HIS A 11 -20.98 -2.86 15.83
N ARG A 12 -20.15 -2.19 16.63
CA ARG A 12 -18.83 -2.76 16.92
C ARG A 12 -19.11 -4.11 17.58
N PRO A 13 -18.55 -5.24 17.10
CA PRO A 13 -18.65 -6.48 17.85
C PRO A 13 -18.10 -6.20 19.24
N SER A 14 -18.85 -6.57 20.28
CA SER A 14 -18.34 -6.54 21.65
C SER A 14 -16.98 -7.26 21.69
N ALA A 15 -16.08 -6.86 22.59
CA ALA A 15 -14.77 -7.51 22.73
C ALA A 15 -14.90 -9.04 22.84
N GLU A 16 -15.99 -9.51 23.45
CA GLU A 16 -16.41 -10.91 23.54
C GLU A 16 -16.77 -11.54 22.18
N ALA A 17 -17.44 -10.82 21.27
CA ALA A 17 -17.74 -11.31 19.92
C ALA A 17 -16.49 -11.37 19.02
N ALA A 18 -15.52 -10.46 19.22
CA ALA A 18 -14.23 -10.50 18.55
C ALA A 18 -13.36 -11.68 19.02
N ASP A 19 -13.34 -11.95 20.33
CA ASP A 19 -12.59 -13.05 20.96
C ASP A 19 -13.16 -14.43 20.55
N VAL A 20 -14.48 -14.55 20.51
CA VAL A 20 -15.21 -15.70 19.97
C VAL A 20 -14.87 -15.98 18.50
N SER A 21 -14.85 -14.93 17.66
CA SER A 21 -14.49 -15.10 16.23
C SER A 21 -13.03 -15.51 16.06
N ALA A 22 -12.14 -15.04 16.94
CA ALA A 22 -10.74 -15.45 16.96
C ALA A 22 -10.61 -16.92 17.41
N GLY A 23 -11.34 -17.34 18.44
CA GLY A 23 -11.39 -18.72 18.91
C GLY A 23 -11.87 -19.70 17.83
N LEU A 24 -12.95 -19.38 17.12
CA LEU A 24 -13.45 -20.21 16.02
C LEU A 24 -12.45 -20.32 14.86
N ARG A 25 -11.78 -19.22 14.49
CA ARG A 25 -10.71 -19.23 13.47
C ARG A 25 -9.49 -20.04 13.92
N ALA A 26 -9.23 -20.09 15.22
CA ALA A 26 -8.19 -20.93 15.82
C ALA A 26 -8.62 -22.39 16.03
N GLY A 27 -9.84 -22.77 15.61
CA GLY A 27 -10.34 -24.15 15.69
C GLY A 27 -10.96 -24.54 17.04
N GLN A 28 -11.31 -23.57 17.90
CA GLN A 28 -12.00 -23.85 19.15
C GLN A 28 -13.43 -24.34 18.91
N ILE A 29 -13.87 -25.28 19.76
CA ILE A 29 -15.26 -25.72 19.85
C ILE A 29 -15.94 -24.85 20.92
N LEU A 30 -16.97 -24.12 20.53
CA LEU A 30 -17.65 -23.20 21.45
C LEU A 30 -18.89 -23.86 22.10
N PRO A 31 -19.12 -23.66 23.41
CA PRO A 31 -20.34 -24.12 24.06
C PRO A 31 -21.56 -23.30 23.61
N GLY A 32 -22.70 -23.95 23.37
CA GLY A 32 -23.98 -23.28 23.04
C GLY A 32 -24.79 -23.98 21.95
N ALA A 33 -26.05 -23.55 21.77
CA ALA A 33 -26.96 -24.10 20.75
C ALA A 33 -26.66 -23.55 19.34
N PRO A 34 -26.72 -24.39 18.29
CA PRO A 34 -26.28 -24.09 16.92
C PRO A 34 -27.01 -22.94 16.22
N GLY A 35 -28.20 -22.56 16.69
CA GLY A 35 -29.02 -21.50 16.08
C GLY A 35 -28.70 -20.07 16.53
N ALA A 36 -27.84 -19.87 17.52
CA ALA A 36 -27.62 -18.54 18.11
C ALA A 36 -26.67 -17.64 17.29
N ARG A 37 -25.90 -18.18 16.34
CA ARG A 37 -24.87 -17.43 15.59
C ARG A 37 -24.86 -17.76 14.09
N ARG A 38 -24.98 -16.71 13.26
CA ARG A 38 -24.81 -16.80 11.80
C ARG A 38 -23.43 -17.38 11.45
N GLY A 39 -23.41 -18.35 10.52
CA GLY A 39 -22.17 -18.96 10.03
C GLY A 39 -21.57 -20.05 10.92
N CYS A 40 -22.28 -20.49 11.96
CA CYS A 40 -21.90 -21.63 12.80
C CYS A 40 -22.88 -22.80 12.58
N THR A 41 -22.43 -24.02 12.89
CA THR A 41 -23.26 -25.22 12.86
C THR A 41 -22.96 -26.10 14.09
N ALA A 42 -23.86 -27.04 14.41
CA ALA A 42 -23.66 -27.97 15.51
C ALA A 42 -22.47 -28.88 15.19
N LEU A 43 -21.60 -29.15 16.16
CA LEU A 43 -20.58 -30.18 16.06
C LEU A 43 -21.06 -31.42 16.80
N THR A 44 -21.10 -32.55 16.11
CA THR A 44 -21.55 -33.84 16.63
C THR A 44 -20.37 -34.77 16.84
N ALA A 45 -20.33 -35.46 17.98
CA ALA A 45 -19.46 -36.60 18.22
C ALA A 45 -20.21 -37.88 17.89
N ARG A 46 -19.75 -38.59 16.86
CA ARG A 46 -20.36 -39.84 16.35
C ARG A 46 -19.45 -41.01 16.67
N ARG A 47 -19.98 -42.06 17.31
CA ARG A 47 -19.22 -43.23 17.75
C ARG A 47 -19.48 -44.45 16.87
N TYR A 48 -18.44 -44.94 16.20
CA TYR A 48 -18.49 -46.10 15.31
C TYR A 48 -17.74 -47.31 15.87
N THR A 49 -18.19 -48.51 15.49
CA THR A 49 -17.57 -49.80 15.82
C THR A 49 -17.26 -50.57 14.54
N HIS A 50 -16.13 -51.28 14.50
CA HIS A 50 -15.71 -52.06 13.33
C HIS A 50 -15.40 -53.50 13.73
N PRO A 51 -15.80 -54.53 12.96
CA PRO A 51 -15.50 -55.93 13.27
C PRO A 51 -14.00 -56.22 13.43
N GLY A 52 -13.15 -55.50 12.69
CA GLY A 52 -11.68 -55.56 12.81
C GLY A 52 -11.08 -54.80 14.00
N LEU A 53 -11.91 -54.12 14.82
CA LEU A 53 -11.50 -53.42 16.05
C LEU A 53 -12.38 -53.90 17.22
N PRO A 54 -12.26 -55.17 17.65
CA PRO A 54 -13.20 -55.79 18.60
C PRO A 54 -13.27 -55.12 19.98
N GLU A 55 -12.20 -54.46 20.43
CA GLU A 55 -12.16 -53.73 21.71
C GLU A 55 -12.09 -52.19 21.55
N GLY A 56 -12.20 -51.68 20.32
CA GLY A 56 -11.99 -50.26 20.01
C GLY A 56 -13.19 -49.61 19.33
N SER A 57 -13.59 -48.43 19.81
CA SER A 57 -14.54 -47.56 19.10
C SER A 57 -13.86 -46.29 18.60
N ILE A 58 -14.21 -45.85 17.41
CA ILE A 58 -13.73 -44.59 16.83
C ILE A 58 -14.78 -43.52 17.06
N VAL A 59 -14.36 -42.38 17.59
CA VAL A 59 -15.21 -41.18 17.73
C VAL A 59 -14.77 -40.15 16.70
N ARG A 60 -15.70 -39.71 15.85
CA ARG A 60 -15.46 -38.64 14.87
C ARG A 60 -16.24 -37.40 15.25
N LEU A 61 -15.58 -36.25 15.17
CA LEU A 61 -16.19 -34.94 15.35
C LEU A 61 -16.57 -34.39 13.99
N VAL A 62 -17.87 -34.23 13.74
CA VAL A 62 -18.41 -33.90 12.43
C VAL A 62 -19.47 -32.81 12.57
N PRO A 63 -19.43 -31.75 11.74
CA PRO A 63 -20.54 -30.81 11.62
C PRO A 63 -21.86 -31.54 11.41
N GLY A 64 -22.92 -31.19 12.12
CA GLY A 64 -24.19 -31.93 12.11
C GLY A 64 -24.78 -32.10 10.71
N GLU A 65 -24.64 -31.07 9.86
CA GLU A 65 -25.03 -31.07 8.45
C GLU A 65 -24.27 -32.11 7.60
N LEU A 66 -23.04 -32.46 7.98
CA LEU A 66 -22.19 -33.47 7.32
C LEU A 66 -22.34 -34.87 7.94
N GLY A 67 -23.08 -34.97 9.03
CA GLY A 67 -23.28 -36.21 9.77
C GLY A 67 -23.73 -37.40 8.93
N PRO A 68 -24.82 -37.28 8.14
CA PRO A 68 -25.28 -38.37 7.28
C PRO A 68 -24.23 -38.82 6.24
N ALA A 69 -23.44 -37.89 5.69
CA ALA A 69 -22.35 -38.25 4.79
C ALA A 69 -21.26 -39.07 5.49
N GLU A 70 -20.91 -38.71 6.73
CA GLU A 70 -19.92 -39.46 7.50
C GLU A 70 -20.40 -40.88 7.83
N ASP A 71 -21.69 -41.03 8.15
CA ASP A 71 -22.27 -42.34 8.44
C ASP A 71 -22.17 -43.27 7.23
N LEU A 72 -22.55 -42.79 6.05
CA LEU A 72 -22.45 -43.55 4.80
C LEU A 72 -20.99 -43.85 4.41
N ALA A 73 -20.07 -42.92 4.65
CA ALA A 73 -18.64 -43.14 4.41
C ALA A 73 -18.06 -44.21 5.36
N CYS A 74 -18.47 -44.20 6.63
CA CYS A 74 -18.06 -45.21 7.61
C CYS A 74 -18.64 -46.59 7.27
N GLU A 75 -19.91 -46.65 6.85
CA GLU A 75 -20.54 -47.89 6.39
C GLU A 75 -19.77 -48.52 5.22
N TYR A 76 -19.38 -47.71 4.22
CA TYR A 76 -18.56 -48.18 3.10
C TYR A 76 -17.20 -48.74 3.53
N LEU A 77 -16.63 -48.21 4.61
CA LEU A 77 -15.38 -48.72 5.20
C LEU A 77 -15.58 -49.95 6.09
N GLY A 78 -16.81 -50.48 6.21
CA GLY A 78 -17.15 -51.67 6.98
C GLY A 78 -17.50 -51.41 8.45
N PHE A 79 -17.71 -50.15 8.85
CA PHE A 79 -18.18 -49.82 10.19
C PHE A 79 -19.69 -50.06 10.31
N ALA A 80 -20.14 -50.42 11.51
CA ALA A 80 -21.57 -50.41 11.82
C ALA A 80 -22.09 -48.97 11.95
N ALA A 81 -23.42 -48.82 11.82
CA ALA A 81 -24.11 -47.56 12.09
C ALA A 81 -23.68 -46.95 13.44
N PRO A 82 -23.66 -45.60 13.57
CA PRO A 82 -23.14 -44.96 14.76
C PRO A 82 -23.94 -45.39 16.01
N SER A 83 -23.22 -45.97 16.97
CA SER A 83 -23.77 -46.42 18.25
C SER A 83 -24.25 -45.27 19.15
N SER A 84 -23.73 -44.05 18.93
CA SER A 84 -24.19 -42.83 19.57
C SER A 84 -23.80 -41.59 18.75
N THR A 85 -24.65 -40.56 18.79
CA THR A 85 -24.40 -39.23 18.21
C THR A 85 -24.75 -38.18 19.28
N ILE A 86 -23.77 -37.36 19.68
CA ILE A 86 -23.90 -36.39 20.77
C ILE A 86 -23.46 -35.01 20.29
N ASP A 87 -24.25 -33.97 20.54
CA ASP A 87 -23.83 -32.59 20.29
C ASP A 87 -22.77 -32.16 21.30
N VAL A 88 -21.60 -31.77 20.81
CA VAL A 88 -20.43 -31.39 21.64
C VAL A 88 -20.09 -29.90 21.58
N GLY A 89 -20.84 -29.12 20.80
CA GLY A 89 -20.70 -27.67 20.74
C GLY A 89 -21.00 -27.10 19.35
N THR A 90 -20.47 -25.92 19.07
CA THR A 90 -20.61 -25.23 17.79
C THR A 90 -19.26 -25.05 17.10
N ALA A 91 -19.25 -25.21 15.78
CA ALA A 91 -18.09 -25.06 14.92
C ALA A 91 -18.43 -24.12 13.74
N PRO A 92 -17.43 -23.55 13.05
CA PRO A 92 -17.65 -22.79 11.82
C PRO A 92 -18.36 -23.66 10.79
N ARG A 93 -19.34 -23.10 10.08
CA ARG A 93 -19.97 -23.77 8.94
C ARG A 93 -18.93 -23.89 7.82
N SER A 94 -18.68 -25.11 7.36
CA SER A 94 -17.80 -25.38 6.22
C SER A 94 -18.65 -25.76 5.00
N ALA A 95 -18.24 -25.30 3.81
CA ALA A 95 -18.86 -25.74 2.57
C ALA A 95 -18.75 -27.27 2.44
N VAL A 96 -19.85 -27.92 2.06
CA VAL A 96 -19.90 -29.37 1.86
C VAL A 96 -19.07 -29.73 0.63
N GLY A 97 -17.95 -30.42 0.84
CA GLY A 97 -17.08 -30.85 -0.24
C GLY A 97 -17.53 -32.14 -0.93
N PHE A 98 -16.95 -32.42 -2.11
CA PHE A 98 -16.91 -33.77 -2.66
C PHE A 98 -15.96 -34.62 -1.79
N PRO A 99 -16.31 -35.83 -1.31
CA PRO A 99 -17.46 -36.69 -1.65
C PRO A 99 -18.71 -36.51 -0.78
N ALA A 100 -18.64 -35.80 0.34
CA ALA A 100 -19.75 -35.69 1.29
C ALA A 100 -21.04 -35.13 0.65
N TRP A 101 -20.90 -34.21 -0.30
CA TRP A 101 -22.02 -33.68 -1.08
C TRP A 101 -22.74 -34.79 -1.88
N ALA A 102 -22.00 -35.70 -2.49
CA ALA A 102 -22.56 -36.81 -3.26
C ALA A 102 -23.36 -37.75 -2.35
N LEU A 103 -22.83 -38.07 -1.17
CA LEU A 103 -23.50 -38.94 -0.21
C LEU A 103 -24.78 -38.34 0.38
N ILE A 104 -24.88 -37.01 0.48
CA ILE A 104 -26.08 -36.32 0.98
C ILE A 104 -27.15 -36.17 -0.11
N ASN A 105 -26.74 -35.76 -1.32
CA ASN A 105 -27.67 -35.37 -2.37
C ASN A 105 -28.03 -36.51 -3.33
N ASP A 106 -27.15 -37.50 -3.47
CA ASP A 106 -27.38 -38.69 -4.29
C ASP A 106 -26.70 -39.93 -3.68
N PRO A 107 -27.26 -40.48 -2.58
CA PRO A 107 -26.71 -41.66 -1.91
C PRO A 107 -26.59 -42.88 -2.84
N THR A 108 -27.51 -43.02 -3.80
CA THR A 108 -27.57 -44.16 -4.73
C THR A 108 -26.31 -44.25 -5.59
N ASN A 109 -25.82 -43.12 -6.09
CA ASN A 109 -24.57 -43.06 -6.87
C ASN A 109 -23.34 -42.70 -6.01
N GLY A 110 -23.51 -42.57 -4.69
CA GLY A 110 -22.46 -42.11 -3.77
C GLY A 110 -21.19 -42.99 -3.75
N HIS A 111 -21.30 -44.27 -4.12
CA HIS A 111 -20.15 -45.17 -4.23
C HIS A 111 -19.11 -44.67 -5.26
N HIS A 112 -19.55 -44.05 -6.36
CA HIS A 112 -18.65 -43.48 -7.37
C HIS A 112 -17.79 -42.35 -6.79
N ALA A 113 -18.31 -41.63 -5.80
CA ALA A 113 -17.57 -40.58 -5.12
C ALA A 113 -16.60 -41.14 -4.06
N LEU A 114 -16.99 -42.22 -3.39
CA LEU A 114 -16.17 -42.92 -2.39
C LEU A 114 -14.96 -43.64 -3.01
N GLU A 115 -15.13 -44.23 -4.20
CA GLU A 115 -14.03 -44.86 -4.95
C GLU A 115 -12.88 -43.89 -5.26
N LEU A 116 -13.19 -42.61 -5.47
CA LEU A 116 -12.22 -41.58 -5.86
C LEU A 116 -11.45 -40.96 -4.68
N VAL A 117 -11.85 -41.21 -3.43
CA VAL A 117 -11.29 -40.54 -2.23
C VAL A 117 -9.78 -40.69 -2.14
N LYS A 118 -9.28 -41.91 -2.31
CA LYS A 118 -7.84 -42.21 -2.20
C LYS A 118 -7.03 -41.47 -3.26
N ASP A 119 -7.55 -41.40 -4.48
CA ASP A 119 -6.88 -40.68 -5.56
C ASP A 119 -6.96 -39.16 -5.40
N LEU A 120 -8.08 -38.63 -4.92
CA LEU A 120 -8.21 -37.21 -4.56
C LEU A 120 -7.19 -36.79 -3.50
N GLU A 121 -7.05 -37.57 -2.43
CA GLU A 121 -6.06 -37.29 -1.37
C GLU A 121 -4.63 -37.37 -1.88
N ARG A 122 -4.34 -38.31 -2.78
CA ARG A 122 -3.04 -38.45 -3.43
C ARG A 122 -2.74 -37.25 -4.33
N LEU A 123 -3.70 -36.83 -5.15
CA LEU A 123 -3.55 -35.67 -6.05
C LEU A 123 -3.45 -34.35 -5.27
N ALA A 124 -4.18 -34.21 -4.15
CA ALA A 124 -4.08 -33.06 -3.27
C ALA A 124 -2.69 -32.91 -2.63
N ARG A 125 -2.06 -34.03 -2.26
CA ARG A 125 -0.65 -34.05 -1.81
C ARG A 125 0.33 -33.72 -2.94
N LEU A 126 0.07 -34.21 -4.15
CA LEU A 126 0.90 -33.91 -5.31
C LEU A 126 0.79 -32.45 -5.79
N ALA A 127 -0.32 -31.77 -5.50
CA ALA A 127 -0.56 -30.39 -5.93
C ALA A 127 0.49 -29.39 -5.38
N GLU A 128 1.10 -29.69 -4.23
CA GLU A 128 2.14 -28.88 -3.60
C GLU A 128 3.46 -28.87 -4.41
N TYR A 129 3.98 -30.05 -4.74
CA TYR A 129 5.32 -30.19 -5.34
C TYR A 129 5.30 -30.46 -6.85
N ARG A 130 4.18 -30.96 -7.40
CA ARG A 130 4.02 -31.35 -8.81
C ARG A 130 2.64 -30.96 -9.35
N ALA A 131 2.32 -29.67 -9.25
CA ALA A 131 1.01 -29.14 -9.60
C ALA A 131 0.52 -29.52 -11.01
N GLY A 132 1.40 -29.56 -12.02
CA GLY A 132 1.02 -29.95 -13.39
C GLY A 132 0.61 -31.43 -13.50
N VAL A 133 1.29 -32.32 -12.77
CA VAL A 133 0.95 -33.75 -12.71
C VAL A 133 -0.38 -33.93 -11.96
N ALA A 134 -0.56 -33.22 -10.85
CA ALA A 134 -1.81 -33.24 -10.11
C ALA A 134 -2.98 -32.78 -10.98
N LYS A 135 -2.80 -31.71 -11.76
CA LYS A 135 -3.81 -31.20 -12.69
C LYS A 135 -4.22 -32.26 -13.71
N ASN A 136 -3.25 -32.89 -14.36
CA ASN A 136 -3.54 -33.93 -15.34
C ASN A 136 -4.24 -35.14 -14.69
N GLY A 137 -3.87 -35.49 -13.46
CA GLY A 137 -4.56 -36.53 -12.69
C GLY A 137 -6.01 -36.17 -12.39
N TYR A 138 -6.29 -34.93 -11.97
CA TYR A 138 -7.67 -34.48 -11.73
C TYR A 138 -8.50 -34.51 -13.02
N LEU A 139 -7.93 -34.09 -14.15
CA LEU A 139 -8.62 -34.17 -15.45
C LEU A 139 -8.94 -35.62 -15.85
N ALA A 140 -8.00 -36.55 -15.65
CA ALA A 140 -8.22 -37.96 -15.96
C ALA A 140 -9.31 -38.60 -15.09
N LEU A 141 -9.34 -38.28 -13.78
CA LEU A 141 -10.42 -38.73 -12.89
C LEU A 141 -11.76 -38.11 -13.25
N ALA A 142 -11.78 -36.84 -13.66
CA ALA A 142 -13.00 -36.19 -14.12
C ALA A 142 -13.54 -36.84 -15.40
N ASP A 143 -12.68 -37.21 -16.36
CA ASP A 143 -13.10 -37.92 -17.56
C ASP A 143 -13.72 -39.30 -17.25
N GLN A 144 -13.22 -39.99 -16.22
CA GLN A 144 -13.81 -41.24 -15.73
C GLN A 144 -15.16 -40.98 -15.06
N LEU A 145 -15.20 -40.02 -14.12
CA LEU A 145 -16.41 -39.67 -13.39
C LEU A 145 -17.52 -39.17 -14.31
N GLY A 146 -17.18 -38.40 -15.35
CA GLY A 146 -18.14 -37.86 -16.33
C GLY A 146 -18.87 -38.93 -17.14
N ARG A 147 -18.31 -40.14 -17.25
CA ARG A 147 -18.97 -41.28 -17.93
C ARG A 147 -19.97 -41.99 -17.03
N SER A 148 -19.79 -41.92 -15.72
CA SER A 148 -20.59 -42.67 -14.73
C SER A 148 -21.60 -41.78 -14.00
N ALA A 149 -21.17 -40.62 -13.53
CA ALA A 149 -21.96 -39.68 -12.72
C ALA A 149 -21.59 -38.22 -13.09
N PRO A 150 -22.01 -37.71 -14.26
CA PRO A 150 -21.66 -36.38 -14.74
C PRO A 150 -22.13 -35.24 -13.82
N HIS A 151 -23.22 -35.43 -13.08
CA HIS A 151 -23.74 -34.47 -12.10
C HIS A 151 -22.81 -34.25 -10.90
N PHE A 152 -21.81 -35.10 -10.68
CA PHE A 152 -20.78 -34.91 -9.66
C PHE A 152 -19.60 -34.05 -10.12
N LEU A 153 -19.45 -33.82 -11.43
CA LEU A 153 -18.32 -33.08 -11.99
C LEU A 153 -18.16 -31.66 -11.41
N PRO A 154 -19.22 -30.85 -11.22
CA PRO A 154 -19.05 -29.51 -10.65
C PRO A 154 -18.43 -29.55 -9.26
N THR A 155 -18.99 -30.34 -8.35
CA THR A 155 -18.49 -30.48 -6.96
C THR A 155 -17.09 -31.11 -6.92
N PHE A 156 -16.79 -32.05 -7.82
CA PHE A 156 -15.46 -32.65 -7.98
C PHE A 156 -14.41 -31.59 -8.38
N TYR A 157 -14.68 -30.82 -9.43
CA TYR A 157 -13.76 -29.81 -9.93
C TYR A 157 -13.55 -28.67 -8.92
N GLU A 158 -14.59 -28.30 -8.17
CA GLU A 158 -14.45 -27.35 -7.05
C GLU A 158 -13.53 -27.89 -5.94
N GLN A 159 -13.58 -29.19 -5.62
CA GLN A 159 -12.62 -29.78 -4.68
C GLN A 159 -11.20 -29.81 -5.21
N ALA A 160 -11.02 -30.14 -6.50
CA ALA A 160 -9.72 -30.04 -7.15
C ALA A 160 -9.18 -28.59 -7.09
N ALA A 161 -10.05 -27.61 -7.31
CA ALA A 161 -9.73 -26.20 -7.22
C ALA A 161 -9.31 -25.78 -5.79
N ARG A 162 -10.03 -26.24 -4.76
CA ARG A 162 -9.65 -26.05 -3.33
C ARG A 162 -8.29 -26.67 -3.00
N ALA A 163 -7.96 -27.82 -3.61
CA ALA A 163 -6.65 -28.45 -3.41
C ALA A 163 -5.50 -27.58 -3.96
N PHE A 164 -5.67 -26.92 -5.10
CA PHE A 164 -4.68 -25.98 -5.63
C PHE A 164 -4.62 -24.68 -4.83
N LEU A 165 -5.77 -24.15 -4.39
CA LEU A 165 -5.82 -22.95 -3.54
C LEU A 165 -5.04 -23.09 -2.24
N ARG A 166 -5.13 -24.26 -1.57
CA ARG A 166 -4.38 -24.52 -0.32
C ARG A 166 -2.87 -24.35 -0.46
N HIS A 167 -2.35 -24.52 -1.67
CA HIS A 167 -0.92 -24.40 -1.98
C HIS A 167 -0.59 -23.11 -2.74
N GLY A 168 -1.50 -22.12 -2.76
CA GLY A 168 -1.30 -20.82 -3.39
C GLY A 168 -1.22 -20.87 -4.92
N ASN A 169 -1.76 -21.91 -5.56
CA ASN A 169 -1.76 -22.02 -7.02
C ASN A 169 -3.08 -21.53 -7.62
N ASP A 170 -3.24 -20.21 -7.63
CA ASP A 170 -4.46 -19.52 -8.06
C ASP A 170 -4.80 -19.81 -9.53
N GLY A 171 -3.79 -19.96 -10.39
CA GLY A 171 -3.96 -20.23 -11.81
C GLY A 171 -4.64 -21.59 -12.08
N TYR A 172 -4.21 -22.65 -11.40
CA TYR A 172 -4.85 -23.96 -11.52
C TYR A 172 -6.16 -24.05 -10.76
N ALA A 173 -6.29 -23.36 -9.61
CA ALA A 173 -7.57 -23.22 -8.94
C ALA A 173 -8.63 -22.61 -9.86
N ALA A 174 -8.31 -21.48 -10.50
CA ALA A 174 -9.20 -20.82 -11.46
C ALA A 174 -9.54 -21.74 -12.66
N ALA A 175 -8.56 -22.50 -13.16
CA ALA A 175 -8.77 -23.43 -14.26
C ALA A 175 -9.75 -24.56 -13.88
N MET A 176 -9.59 -25.19 -12.71
CA MET A 176 -10.50 -26.22 -12.23
C MET A 176 -11.89 -25.65 -11.92
N PHE A 177 -11.98 -24.45 -11.34
CA PHE A 177 -13.25 -23.77 -11.14
C PHE A 177 -13.99 -23.54 -12.47
N ASN A 178 -13.29 -23.07 -13.51
CA ASN A 178 -13.91 -22.88 -14.82
C ASN A 178 -14.37 -24.21 -15.43
N ARG A 179 -13.67 -25.32 -15.17
CA ARG A 179 -14.11 -26.66 -15.58
C ARG A 179 -15.36 -27.14 -14.85
N ALA A 180 -15.53 -26.79 -13.57
CA ALA A 180 -16.77 -27.04 -12.84
C ALA A 180 -17.96 -26.37 -13.54
N ARG A 181 -17.77 -25.10 -13.92
CA ARG A 181 -18.76 -24.29 -14.62
C ARG A 181 -19.03 -24.79 -16.05
N GLU A 182 -18.00 -25.23 -16.77
CA GLU A 182 -18.15 -25.82 -18.11
C GLU A 182 -18.91 -27.15 -18.05
N ALA A 183 -18.70 -27.98 -17.02
CA ALA A 183 -19.41 -29.23 -16.84
C ALA A 183 -20.93 -29.02 -16.63
N GLU A 184 -21.34 -27.96 -15.94
CA GLU A 184 -22.76 -27.58 -15.81
C GLU A 184 -23.39 -27.32 -17.19
N ASP A 185 -22.70 -26.59 -18.07
CA ASP A 185 -23.19 -26.24 -19.41
C ASP A 185 -23.21 -27.47 -20.33
N VAL A 186 -22.15 -28.29 -20.31
CA VAL A 186 -22.02 -29.46 -21.20
C VAL A 186 -23.04 -30.55 -20.88
N HIS A 187 -23.44 -30.67 -19.61
CA HIS A 187 -24.34 -31.72 -19.13
C HIS A 187 -25.75 -31.22 -18.77
N ASP A 188 -26.05 -29.93 -18.99
CA ASP A 188 -27.35 -29.28 -18.68
C ASP A 188 -27.83 -29.58 -17.24
N LEU A 189 -26.91 -29.44 -16.28
CA LEU A 189 -27.14 -29.79 -14.88
C LEU A 189 -28.00 -28.73 -14.18
N ASP A 190 -28.81 -29.16 -13.21
CA ASP A 190 -29.53 -28.23 -12.34
C ASP A 190 -28.56 -27.46 -11.41
N ILE A 191 -28.77 -26.15 -11.30
CA ILE A 191 -27.86 -25.24 -10.62
C ILE A 191 -28.60 -24.64 -9.42
N ASP A 192 -28.18 -25.03 -8.22
CA ASP A 192 -28.57 -24.35 -7.00
C ASP A 192 -27.92 -22.94 -6.97
N PRO A 193 -28.72 -21.86 -7.05
CA PRO A 193 -28.20 -20.50 -7.07
C PRO A 193 -27.51 -20.13 -5.75
N ASP A 194 -27.99 -20.63 -4.60
CA ASP A 194 -27.41 -20.27 -3.30
C ASP A 194 -26.03 -20.90 -3.13
N ARG A 195 -25.92 -22.21 -3.40
CA ARG A 195 -24.64 -22.92 -3.41
C ARG A 195 -23.66 -22.29 -4.41
N THR A 196 -24.13 -21.96 -5.61
CA THR A 196 -23.28 -21.37 -6.65
C THR A 196 -22.73 -20.01 -6.20
N ARG A 197 -23.56 -19.19 -5.54
CA ARG A 197 -23.13 -17.90 -4.97
C ARG A 197 -22.04 -18.09 -3.92
N GLU A 198 -22.25 -19.01 -2.98
CA GLU A 198 -21.30 -19.32 -1.92
C GLU A 198 -19.93 -19.74 -2.48
N VAL A 199 -19.94 -20.67 -3.44
CA VAL A 199 -18.70 -21.14 -4.08
C VAL A 199 -18.03 -20.02 -4.87
N PHE A 200 -18.77 -19.21 -5.65
CA PHE A 200 -18.18 -18.06 -6.34
C PHE A 200 -17.50 -17.08 -5.37
N LEU A 201 -18.14 -16.78 -4.23
CA LEU A 201 -17.59 -15.89 -3.22
C LEU A 201 -16.36 -16.49 -2.54
N GLU A 202 -16.37 -17.79 -2.22
CA GLU A 202 -15.22 -18.53 -1.67
C GLU A 202 -13.98 -18.33 -2.55
N PHE A 203 -14.08 -18.64 -3.84
CA PHE A 203 -12.96 -18.54 -4.77
C PHE A 203 -12.59 -17.10 -5.11
N ALA A 204 -13.55 -16.16 -5.06
CA ALA A 204 -13.25 -14.74 -5.25
C ALA A 204 -12.45 -14.16 -4.08
N PHE A 205 -12.85 -14.45 -2.84
CA PHE A 205 -12.13 -13.99 -1.64
C PHE A 205 -10.77 -14.67 -1.49
N ALA A 206 -10.61 -15.89 -2.00
CA ALA A 206 -9.32 -16.55 -2.10
C ALA A 206 -8.40 -15.99 -3.20
N GLY A 207 -8.87 -15.04 -4.03
CA GLY A 207 -8.08 -14.42 -5.11
C GLY A 207 -8.01 -15.21 -6.41
N ALA A 208 -8.62 -16.40 -6.49
CA ALA A 208 -8.59 -17.23 -7.71
C ALA A 208 -9.50 -16.70 -8.83
N LEU A 209 -10.58 -15.97 -8.51
CA LEU A 209 -11.48 -15.44 -9.55
C LEU A 209 -11.13 -14.01 -9.95
N THR A 210 -10.91 -13.83 -11.24
CA THR A 210 -10.69 -12.50 -11.85
C THR A 210 -12.01 -11.85 -12.26
N ALA A 211 -11.98 -10.55 -12.56
CA ALA A 211 -13.12 -9.83 -13.15
C ALA A 211 -13.69 -10.53 -14.40
N LYS A 212 -12.83 -11.19 -15.19
CA LYS A 212 -13.24 -11.95 -16.38
C LYS A 212 -14.15 -13.13 -16.04
N ALA A 213 -13.95 -13.80 -14.90
CA ALA A 213 -14.81 -14.90 -14.47
C ALA A 213 -16.24 -14.42 -14.21
N PHE A 214 -16.41 -13.25 -13.59
CA PHE A 214 -17.72 -12.62 -13.36
C PHE A 214 -18.39 -12.21 -14.68
N THR A 215 -17.66 -11.60 -15.60
CA THR A 215 -18.21 -11.27 -16.94
C THR A 215 -18.62 -12.52 -17.72
N THR A 216 -17.86 -13.61 -17.64
CA THR A 216 -18.25 -14.88 -18.25
C THR A 216 -19.53 -15.43 -17.63
N LEU A 217 -19.65 -15.39 -16.30
CA LEU A 217 -20.88 -15.79 -15.61
C LEU A 217 -22.08 -14.94 -16.06
N GLY A 218 -21.95 -13.62 -16.07
CA GLY A 218 -23.03 -12.73 -16.51
C GLY A 218 -23.47 -12.99 -17.96
N LYS A 219 -22.53 -13.34 -18.85
CA LYS A 219 -22.85 -13.78 -20.22
C LYS A 219 -23.53 -15.14 -20.30
N ARG A 220 -23.20 -16.08 -19.41
CA ARG A 220 -23.87 -17.39 -19.33
C ARG A 220 -25.31 -17.23 -18.85
N LEU A 221 -25.51 -16.48 -17.76
CA LEU A 221 -26.83 -16.16 -17.21
C LEU A 221 -27.73 -15.46 -18.24
N ALA A 222 -27.19 -14.51 -19.00
CA ALA A 222 -27.94 -13.81 -20.05
C ALA A 222 -28.42 -14.71 -21.21
N LYS A 223 -27.91 -15.95 -21.34
CA LYS A 223 -28.35 -16.92 -22.35
C LYS A 223 -29.45 -17.87 -21.86
N ARG A 224 -29.68 -17.94 -20.55
CA ARG A 224 -30.71 -18.81 -19.95
C ARG A 224 -32.09 -18.15 -20.10
N LYS A 225 -33.15 -18.95 -19.94
CA LYS A 225 -34.54 -18.51 -20.15
C LYS A 225 -35.09 -17.68 -18.99
N ASP A 226 -34.58 -17.84 -17.77
CA ASP A 226 -35.09 -17.20 -16.55
C ASP A 226 -34.38 -15.89 -16.22
N ALA A 227 -34.56 -14.88 -17.08
CA ALA A 227 -33.84 -13.62 -16.98
C ALA A 227 -34.05 -12.86 -15.64
N GLY A 228 -35.22 -12.98 -15.01
CA GLY A 228 -35.55 -12.30 -13.74
C GLY A 228 -34.75 -12.85 -12.55
N PRO A 229 -34.86 -14.15 -12.22
CA PRO A 229 -34.06 -14.80 -11.18
C PRO A 229 -32.55 -14.73 -11.43
N ASP A 230 -32.12 -14.90 -12.68
CA ASP A 230 -30.70 -14.83 -13.05
C ASP A 230 -30.11 -13.42 -12.80
N TYR A 231 -30.91 -12.36 -13.05
CA TYR A 231 -30.53 -10.99 -12.69
C TYR A 231 -30.37 -10.82 -11.17
N GLU A 232 -31.34 -11.26 -10.36
CA GLU A 232 -31.26 -11.14 -8.89
C GLU A 232 -30.07 -11.90 -8.32
N PHE A 233 -29.83 -13.12 -8.80
CA PHE A 233 -28.66 -13.91 -8.42
C PHE A 233 -27.35 -13.15 -8.69
N PHE A 234 -27.20 -12.58 -9.89
CA PHE A 234 -25.98 -11.85 -10.26
C PHE A 234 -25.83 -10.51 -9.52
N PHE A 235 -26.93 -9.80 -9.29
CA PHE A 235 -26.98 -8.58 -8.48
C PHE A 235 -26.49 -8.87 -7.05
N GLU A 236 -27.08 -9.87 -6.40
CA GLU A 236 -26.69 -10.25 -5.04
C GLU A 236 -25.25 -10.71 -4.96
N LEU A 237 -24.77 -11.48 -5.95
CA LEU A 237 -23.37 -11.89 -6.02
C LEU A 237 -22.42 -10.68 -6.06
N CYS A 238 -22.72 -9.66 -6.89
CA CYS A 238 -21.91 -8.44 -6.98
C CYS A 238 -21.92 -7.63 -5.66
N VAL A 239 -23.08 -7.53 -5.02
CA VAL A 239 -23.24 -6.83 -3.74
C VAL A 239 -22.50 -7.57 -2.62
N GLN A 240 -22.67 -8.88 -2.48
CA GLN A 240 -22.01 -9.68 -1.45
C GLN A 240 -20.49 -9.73 -1.63
N ARG A 241 -20.03 -9.80 -2.88
CA ARG A 241 -18.61 -9.68 -3.21
C ARG A 241 -18.03 -8.36 -2.69
N THR A 242 -18.76 -7.26 -2.88
CA THR A 242 -18.32 -5.94 -2.44
C THR A 242 -18.39 -5.77 -0.93
N ARG A 243 -19.47 -6.25 -0.30
CA ARG A 243 -19.61 -6.28 1.16
C ARG A 243 -18.53 -7.12 1.85
N GLY A 244 -18.10 -8.21 1.21
CA GLY A 244 -17.06 -9.09 1.74
C GLY A 244 -15.62 -8.60 1.54
N GLY A 245 -15.41 -7.42 0.96
CA GLY A 245 -14.07 -6.79 0.93
C GLY A 245 -13.48 -6.52 -0.45
N LEU A 246 -14.11 -6.99 -1.54
CA LEU A 246 -13.54 -6.86 -2.89
C LEU A 246 -14.17 -5.69 -3.66
N PRO A 247 -13.40 -4.76 -4.25
CA PRO A 247 -13.96 -3.62 -4.96
C PRO A 247 -14.74 -4.03 -6.21
N PRO A 248 -15.76 -3.26 -6.63
CA PRO A 248 -16.43 -3.47 -7.92
C PRO A 248 -15.43 -3.54 -9.07
N TYR A 249 -15.69 -4.45 -10.02
CA TYR A 249 -14.83 -4.60 -11.20
C TYR A 249 -15.33 -3.73 -12.35
N ALA A 250 -14.44 -3.35 -13.27
CA ALA A 250 -14.73 -2.35 -14.30
C ALA A 250 -15.91 -2.70 -15.23
N GLY A 251 -16.08 -3.98 -15.57
CA GLY A 251 -17.17 -4.47 -16.43
C GLY A 251 -18.52 -4.70 -15.72
N MET A 252 -18.59 -4.52 -14.40
CA MET A 252 -19.80 -4.76 -13.61
C MET A 252 -21.02 -3.96 -14.12
N PRO A 253 -20.92 -2.66 -14.46
CA PRO A 253 -22.06 -1.90 -14.95
C PRO A 253 -22.63 -2.49 -16.25
N GLU A 254 -21.76 -2.86 -17.19
CA GLU A 254 -22.18 -3.43 -18.48
C GLU A 254 -22.84 -4.80 -18.32
N ASP A 255 -22.29 -5.64 -17.43
CA ASP A 255 -22.83 -6.97 -17.16
C ASP A 255 -24.21 -6.90 -16.50
N LEU A 256 -24.39 -6.04 -15.49
CA LEU A 256 -25.69 -5.84 -14.82
C LEU A 256 -26.73 -5.23 -15.75
N ARG A 257 -26.39 -4.20 -16.52
CA ARG A 257 -27.32 -3.57 -17.47
C ARG A 257 -27.74 -4.54 -18.58
N ARG A 258 -26.84 -5.42 -19.03
CA ARG A 258 -27.15 -6.49 -20.00
C ARG A 258 -28.20 -7.45 -19.45
N LEU A 259 -28.02 -7.91 -18.21
CA LEU A 259 -28.98 -8.82 -17.54
C LEU A 259 -30.30 -8.12 -17.22
N ALA A 260 -30.27 -6.88 -16.72
CA ALA A 260 -31.47 -6.10 -16.44
C ALA A 260 -32.32 -5.91 -17.72
N LYS A 261 -31.68 -5.61 -18.86
CA LYS A 261 -32.35 -5.50 -20.16
C LYS A 261 -32.98 -6.83 -20.59
N ALA A 262 -32.29 -7.95 -20.40
CA ALA A 262 -32.85 -9.28 -20.70
C ALA A 262 -34.07 -9.59 -19.80
N ALA A 263 -34.07 -9.10 -18.57
CA ALA A 263 -35.16 -9.24 -17.61
C ALA A 263 -36.30 -8.23 -17.76
N GLY A 264 -36.23 -7.29 -18.72
CA GLY A 264 -37.23 -6.24 -18.91
C GLY A 264 -37.31 -5.23 -17.77
N ARG A 265 -36.21 -5.05 -17.02
CA ARG A 265 -36.14 -4.12 -15.87
C ARG A 265 -35.71 -2.73 -16.29
N ASP A 266 -36.16 -1.73 -15.53
CA ASP A 266 -35.72 -0.35 -15.71
C ASP A 266 -34.27 -0.16 -15.25
N LEU A 267 -33.41 0.29 -16.16
CA LEU A 267 -31.98 0.44 -15.90
C LEU A 267 -31.68 1.52 -14.86
N ALA A 268 -32.44 2.62 -14.82
CA ALA A 268 -32.21 3.70 -13.87
C ALA A 268 -32.57 3.25 -12.44
N VAL A 269 -33.68 2.52 -12.29
CA VAL A 269 -34.10 1.97 -10.99
C VAL A 269 -33.08 0.96 -10.46
N GLU A 270 -32.59 0.05 -11.31
CA GLU A 270 -31.60 -0.96 -10.90
C GLU A 270 -30.20 -0.37 -10.66
N ASP A 271 -29.79 0.64 -11.43
CA ASP A 271 -28.55 1.39 -11.19
C ASP A 271 -28.61 2.11 -9.83
N GLU A 272 -29.74 2.75 -9.49
CA GLU A 272 -29.96 3.37 -8.17
C GLU A 272 -29.91 2.32 -7.05
N ARG A 273 -30.60 1.18 -7.23
CA ARG A 273 -30.61 0.08 -6.26
C ARG A 273 -29.20 -0.45 -5.99
N LEU A 274 -28.39 -0.61 -7.03
CA LEU A 274 -27.00 -1.04 -6.89
C LEU A 274 -26.17 0.00 -6.14
N LEU A 275 -26.24 1.28 -6.53
CA LEU A 275 -25.46 2.34 -5.90
C LEU A 275 -25.78 2.47 -4.40
N ARG A 276 -27.05 2.37 -4.01
CA ARG A 276 -27.46 2.35 -2.60
C ARG A 276 -26.89 1.15 -1.84
N ALA A 277 -26.76 0.01 -2.48
CA ALA A 277 -26.18 -1.18 -1.86
C ALA A 277 -24.65 -1.10 -1.71
N LEU A 278 -23.97 -0.43 -2.65
CA LEU A 278 -22.50 -0.42 -2.76
C LEU A 278 -21.84 0.80 -2.09
N LEU A 279 -22.44 1.99 -2.12
CA LEU A 279 -21.84 3.21 -1.55
C LEU A 279 -21.46 3.10 -0.07
N PRO A 280 -22.24 2.42 0.80
CA PRO A 280 -21.85 2.21 2.20
C PRO A 280 -20.71 1.19 2.39
N CYS A 281 -20.31 0.45 1.34
CA CYS A 281 -19.31 -0.61 1.46
C CYS A 281 -17.89 -0.02 1.42
N PRO A 282 -17.02 -0.23 2.43
CA PRO A 282 -15.66 0.33 2.45
C PRO A 282 -14.78 0.06 1.22
N PRO A 283 -14.87 -1.11 0.53
CA PRO A 283 -14.10 -1.37 -0.68
C PRO A 283 -14.50 -0.51 -1.89
N ILE A 284 -15.63 0.20 -1.86
CA ILE A 284 -16.11 1.02 -2.98
C ILE A 284 -15.11 2.08 -3.40
N LYS A 285 -14.33 2.61 -2.44
CA LYS A 285 -13.28 3.60 -2.73
C LYS A 285 -12.23 3.08 -3.71
N GLN A 286 -12.02 1.76 -3.79
CA GLN A 286 -11.06 1.14 -4.73
C GLN A 286 -11.69 0.81 -6.09
N ALA A 287 -12.93 1.24 -6.36
CA ALA A 287 -13.57 1.03 -7.65
C ALA A 287 -12.82 1.77 -8.77
N PRO A 288 -12.66 1.13 -9.95
CA PRO A 288 -11.91 1.70 -11.07
C PRO A 288 -12.60 2.92 -11.68
N ALA A 289 -11.85 3.78 -12.36
CA ALA A 289 -12.38 4.99 -13.01
C ALA A 289 -13.57 4.72 -13.95
N GLY A 290 -13.52 3.60 -14.69
CA GLY A 290 -14.61 3.18 -15.58
C GLY A 290 -15.93 2.96 -14.85
N PHE A 291 -15.91 2.42 -13.63
CA PHE A 291 -17.12 2.24 -12.80
C PHE A 291 -17.78 3.58 -12.49
N TRP A 292 -17.00 4.55 -12.01
CA TRP A 292 -17.48 5.90 -11.70
C TRP A 292 -18.00 6.64 -12.93
N ALA A 293 -17.31 6.50 -14.06
CA ALA A 293 -17.75 7.09 -15.33
C ALA A 293 -19.09 6.49 -15.79
N SER A 294 -19.27 5.17 -15.71
CA SER A 294 -20.51 4.49 -16.11
C SER A 294 -21.73 4.89 -15.29
N TYR A 295 -21.54 5.23 -14.01
CA TYR A 295 -22.61 5.62 -13.08
C TYR A 295 -22.73 7.13 -12.85
N ARG A 296 -21.98 7.96 -13.58
CA ARG A 296 -21.97 9.42 -13.37
C ARG A 296 -23.38 10.03 -13.40
N LEU A 297 -24.20 9.69 -14.40
CA LEU A 297 -25.55 10.26 -14.53
C LEU A 297 -26.47 9.78 -13.40
N SER A 298 -26.50 8.48 -13.12
CA SER A 298 -27.30 7.90 -12.04
C SER A 298 -26.90 8.48 -10.67
N LEU A 299 -25.61 8.70 -10.43
CA LEU A 299 -25.12 9.35 -9.21
C LEU A 299 -25.57 10.81 -9.11
N THR A 300 -25.47 11.58 -10.20
CA THR A 300 -25.95 12.97 -10.25
C THR A 300 -27.44 13.07 -9.90
N GLU A 301 -28.28 12.25 -10.53
CA GLU A 301 -29.73 12.24 -10.27
C GLU A 301 -30.08 11.77 -8.86
N LEU A 302 -29.35 10.78 -8.35
CA LEU A 302 -29.54 10.24 -7.01
C LEU A 302 -29.08 11.24 -5.94
N GLY A 303 -27.90 11.82 -6.11
CA GLY A 303 -27.32 12.82 -5.21
C GLY A 303 -28.10 14.13 -5.19
N GLY A 304 -28.73 14.53 -6.31
CA GLY A 304 -29.63 15.68 -6.33
C GLY A 304 -30.88 15.51 -5.46
N ARG A 305 -31.40 14.27 -5.34
CA ARG A 305 -32.62 13.96 -4.58
C ARG A 305 -32.36 13.56 -3.12
N ASP A 306 -31.22 12.96 -2.82
CA ASP A 306 -30.95 12.33 -1.52
C ASP A 306 -29.67 12.88 -0.86
N GLU A 307 -29.84 13.59 0.25
CA GLU A 307 -28.73 14.16 1.01
C GLU A 307 -27.84 13.10 1.66
N THR A 308 -28.41 11.95 2.03
CA THR A 308 -27.64 10.83 2.61
C THR A 308 -26.60 10.33 1.62
N ILE A 309 -26.97 10.28 0.33
CA ILE A 309 -26.07 9.87 -0.75
C ILE A 309 -24.95 10.91 -0.93
N ARG A 310 -25.25 12.20 -0.85
CA ARG A 310 -24.21 13.25 -0.87
C ARG A 310 -23.23 13.06 0.29
N GLY A 311 -23.73 12.79 1.50
CA GLY A 311 -22.89 12.49 2.66
C GLY A 311 -22.01 11.26 2.47
N LEU A 312 -22.56 10.17 1.92
CA LEU A 312 -21.81 8.95 1.61
C LEU A 312 -20.71 9.20 0.56
N LEU A 313 -20.98 9.99 -0.48
CA LEU A 313 -19.97 10.37 -1.48
C LEU A 313 -18.82 11.20 -0.87
N LEU A 314 -19.06 11.93 0.22
CA LEU A 314 -18.03 12.67 0.95
C LEU A 314 -17.35 11.86 2.06
N SER A 315 -17.82 10.65 2.36
CA SER A 315 -17.19 9.76 3.35
C SER A 315 -15.86 9.15 2.87
N PHE A 316 -15.56 9.25 1.57
CA PHE A 316 -14.31 8.76 0.99
C PHE A 316 -13.86 9.57 -0.24
N VAL A 317 -12.61 9.38 -0.62
CA VAL A 317 -12.06 9.78 -1.93
C VAL A 317 -11.64 8.51 -2.65
N PRO A 318 -12.08 8.27 -3.90
CA PRO A 318 -11.68 7.08 -4.64
C PRO A 318 -10.16 6.96 -4.85
N ASP A 319 -9.67 5.74 -4.76
CA ASP A 319 -8.30 5.35 -5.04
C ASP A 319 -8.13 5.17 -6.56
N GLY A 320 -7.31 5.99 -7.21
CA GLY A 320 -6.95 5.77 -8.62
C GLY A 320 -6.56 7.03 -9.38
N ALA A 321 -5.63 6.90 -10.33
CA ALA A 321 -4.97 8.04 -10.95
C ALA A 321 -5.84 8.89 -11.88
N ALA A 322 -6.72 8.27 -12.64
CA ALA A 322 -7.61 8.97 -13.57
C ALA A 322 -8.91 9.48 -12.92
N ILE A 323 -9.10 9.26 -11.61
CA ILE A 323 -10.39 9.46 -10.95
C ILE A 323 -10.64 10.91 -10.49
N PRO A 324 -9.67 11.72 -10.02
CA PRO A 324 -9.93 13.05 -9.48
C PRO A 324 -10.83 13.96 -10.31
N GLY A 325 -10.56 14.10 -11.61
CA GLY A 325 -11.35 14.98 -12.47
C GLY A 325 -12.80 14.48 -12.64
N VAL A 326 -12.97 13.17 -12.87
CA VAL A 326 -14.29 12.54 -12.96
C VAL A 326 -15.05 12.67 -11.65
N TRP A 327 -14.35 12.45 -10.52
CA TRP A 327 -14.92 12.49 -9.19
C TRP A 327 -15.38 13.89 -8.79
N LEU A 328 -14.57 14.92 -8.99
CA LEU A 328 -14.96 16.30 -8.76
C LEU A 328 -16.20 16.67 -9.60
N GLY A 329 -16.25 16.21 -10.85
CA GLY A 329 -17.42 16.39 -11.71
C GLY A 329 -18.69 15.67 -11.21
N ILE A 330 -18.55 14.49 -10.60
CA ILE A 330 -19.65 13.77 -9.95
C ILE A 330 -20.11 14.52 -8.71
N LEU A 331 -19.20 14.93 -7.83
CA LEU A 331 -19.54 15.64 -6.60
C LEU A 331 -20.26 16.96 -6.89
N HIS A 332 -19.76 17.73 -7.86
CA HIS A 332 -20.41 18.97 -8.29
C HIS A 332 -21.79 18.70 -8.91
N GLY A 333 -21.91 17.68 -9.78
CA GLY A 333 -23.20 17.28 -10.34
C GLY A 333 -24.23 16.86 -9.28
N CYS A 334 -23.77 16.16 -8.25
CA CYS A 334 -24.60 15.75 -7.11
C CYS A 334 -24.91 16.91 -6.13
N GLN A 335 -24.34 18.11 -6.33
CA GLN A 335 -24.37 19.21 -5.37
C GLN A 335 -23.80 18.83 -3.99
N ALA A 336 -22.85 17.89 -3.95
CA ALA A 336 -22.20 17.46 -2.72
C ALA A 336 -21.23 18.54 -2.17
N ASP A 337 -20.76 19.43 -3.04
CA ASP A 337 -19.99 20.63 -2.68
C ASP A 337 -20.71 21.55 -1.68
N VAL A 338 -22.04 21.57 -1.68
CA VAL A 338 -22.84 22.31 -0.68
C VAL A 338 -22.55 21.82 0.74
N LEU A 339 -22.30 20.53 0.95
CA LEU A 339 -21.97 19.99 2.28
C LEU A 339 -20.52 20.31 2.71
N LEU A 340 -19.64 20.63 1.76
CA LEU A 340 -18.26 21.04 2.04
C LEU A 340 -18.14 22.55 2.33
N THR A 341 -19.13 23.34 1.91
CA THR A 341 -19.13 24.81 1.98
C THR A 341 -20.16 25.38 2.97
N GLY A 342 -21.26 24.66 3.19
CA GLY A 342 -22.35 25.05 4.07
C GLY A 342 -22.09 24.83 5.57
N PRO A 343 -23.04 25.22 6.44
CA PRO A 343 -22.98 24.93 7.87
C PRO A 343 -23.01 23.41 8.13
N PRO A 344 -22.56 22.93 9.31
CA PRO A 344 -22.48 21.51 9.58
C PRO A 344 -23.90 20.96 9.72
N THR A 345 -24.29 20.03 8.85
CA THR A 345 -25.61 19.40 8.91
C THR A 345 -25.58 18.10 9.71
N THR A 346 -26.57 17.87 10.58
CA THR A 346 -26.68 16.66 11.41
C THR A 346 -27.09 15.41 10.60
N THR A 347 -27.52 15.60 9.35
CA THR A 347 -28.06 14.60 8.42
C THR A 347 -27.00 13.73 7.73
N ALA A 348 -25.72 14.12 7.76
CA ALA A 348 -24.63 13.38 7.12
C ALA A 348 -23.52 12.95 8.11
N PRO A 349 -23.83 12.12 9.13
CA PRO A 349 -22.88 11.75 10.20
C PRO A 349 -21.69 10.91 9.72
N GLU A 350 -21.75 10.34 8.51
CA GLU A 350 -20.68 9.49 7.95
C GLU A 350 -19.70 10.25 7.03
N ALA A 351 -19.95 11.52 6.71
CA ALA A 351 -19.07 12.30 5.85
C ALA A 351 -17.75 12.65 6.56
N LEU A 352 -16.65 12.69 5.79
CA LEU A 352 -15.42 13.31 6.28
C LEU A 352 -15.67 14.81 6.45
N GLY A 353 -15.10 15.41 7.50
CA GLY A 353 -15.13 16.86 7.64
C GLY A 353 -14.45 17.56 6.45
N PRO A 354 -14.79 18.82 6.12
CA PRO A 354 -14.24 19.51 4.94
C PRO A 354 -12.71 19.48 4.84
N ALA A 355 -12.02 19.68 5.96
CA ALA A 355 -10.56 19.63 6.03
C ALA A 355 -10.00 18.21 5.80
N ASP A 356 -10.62 17.19 6.40
CA ASP A 356 -10.20 15.79 6.25
C ASP A 356 -10.44 15.27 4.84
N TRP A 357 -11.58 15.64 4.24
CA TRP A 357 -11.88 15.32 2.84
C TRP A 357 -10.86 15.95 1.90
N LEU A 358 -10.56 17.26 2.06
CA LEU A 358 -9.57 17.95 1.24
C LEU A 358 -8.18 17.33 1.43
N SER A 359 -7.82 16.98 2.66
CA SER A 359 -6.56 16.28 2.97
C SER A 359 -6.46 14.93 2.26
N ALA A 360 -7.54 14.15 2.24
CA ALA A 360 -7.61 12.87 1.52
C ALA A 360 -7.53 13.06 0.01
N MET A 361 -8.17 14.11 -0.52
CA MET A 361 -8.16 14.47 -1.94
C MET A 361 -6.75 14.83 -2.43
N LEU A 362 -6.05 15.67 -1.66
CA LEU A 362 -4.66 16.05 -1.93
C LEU A 362 -3.72 14.85 -1.81
N ALA A 363 -3.90 13.99 -0.80
CA ALA A 363 -3.13 12.76 -0.68
C ALA A 363 -3.32 11.81 -1.87
N CYS A 364 -4.55 11.72 -2.40
CA CYS A 364 -4.82 10.94 -3.62
C CYS A 364 -4.03 11.51 -4.81
N ARG A 365 -4.07 12.83 -5.03
CA ARG A 365 -3.36 13.49 -6.14
C ARG A 365 -1.83 13.39 -6.01
N ILE A 366 -1.27 13.48 -4.82
CA ILE A 366 0.18 13.30 -4.58
C ILE A 366 0.62 11.86 -4.88
N LYS A 367 -0.17 10.86 -4.48
CA LYS A 367 0.11 9.45 -4.83
C LYS A 367 0.18 9.26 -6.34
N GLN A 368 -0.62 9.99 -7.12
CA GLN A 368 -0.59 9.94 -8.58
C GLN A 368 0.71 10.52 -9.11
N ARG A 369 1.08 11.70 -8.62
CA ARG A 369 2.34 12.37 -8.94
C ARG A 369 3.58 11.48 -8.72
N SER A 370 3.55 10.65 -7.68
CA SER A 370 4.65 9.75 -7.32
C SER A 370 4.74 8.45 -8.13
N ARG A 371 3.68 8.06 -8.87
CA ARG A 371 3.61 6.78 -9.60
C ARG A 371 3.95 6.99 -11.08
N ARG A 372 5.24 6.96 -11.43
CA ARG A 372 5.81 7.00 -12.81
C ARG A 372 5.37 8.22 -13.64
N ASP A 373 6.32 9.11 -13.98
CA ASP A 373 6.31 10.02 -15.15
C ASP A 373 4.99 10.72 -15.54
N SER A 374 4.04 10.78 -14.60
CA SER A 374 2.68 11.24 -14.84
C SER A 374 2.63 12.64 -14.29
N ASP A 375 2.53 13.59 -15.23
CA ASP A 375 2.23 14.94 -14.84
C ASP A 375 0.77 14.99 -14.39
N VAL A 376 0.53 15.25 -13.11
CA VAL A 376 -0.81 15.52 -12.60
C VAL A 376 -1.01 17.02 -12.79
N PRO A 377 -1.78 17.45 -13.80
CA PRO A 377 -1.95 18.87 -14.07
C PRO A 377 -2.75 19.55 -12.97
N ARG A 378 -2.57 20.85 -12.86
CA ARG A 378 -3.35 21.77 -12.05
C ARG A 378 -4.83 21.59 -12.35
N SER A 379 -5.64 21.71 -11.30
CA SER A 379 -7.08 21.54 -11.40
C SER A 379 -7.79 22.83 -11.02
N ALA A 380 -8.21 23.61 -12.02
CA ALA A 380 -9.04 24.80 -11.83
C ALA A 380 -10.34 24.47 -11.04
N THR A 381 -10.94 23.29 -11.28
CA THR A 381 -12.12 22.84 -10.54
C THR A 381 -11.82 22.63 -9.06
N LEU A 382 -10.67 22.03 -8.71
CA LEU A 382 -10.28 21.87 -7.32
C LEU A 382 -10.01 23.23 -6.67
N LEU A 383 -9.31 24.13 -7.36
CA LEU A 383 -9.03 25.47 -6.85
C LEU A 383 -10.31 26.26 -6.58
N GLY A 384 -11.28 26.24 -7.50
CA GLY A 384 -12.58 26.88 -7.30
C GLY A 384 -13.37 26.29 -6.13
N LEU A 385 -13.30 24.97 -5.92
CA LEU A 385 -13.91 24.30 -4.77
C LEU A 385 -13.20 24.68 -3.46
N VAL A 386 -11.88 24.70 -3.41
CA VAL A 386 -11.14 25.12 -2.21
C VAL A 386 -11.44 26.59 -1.87
N GLU A 387 -11.59 27.44 -2.89
CA GLU A 387 -11.97 28.83 -2.71
C GLU A 387 -13.36 28.96 -2.08
N SER A 388 -14.36 28.19 -2.54
CA SER A 388 -15.69 28.20 -1.93
C SER A 388 -15.72 27.56 -0.53
N MET A 389 -14.84 26.60 -0.25
CA MET A 389 -14.70 25.98 1.08
C MET A 389 -13.99 26.87 2.10
N SER A 390 -13.36 27.98 1.69
CA SER A 390 -12.40 28.72 2.52
C SER A 390 -13.00 29.23 3.83
N ASP A 391 -14.17 29.89 3.78
CA ASP A 391 -14.83 30.42 4.99
C ASP A 391 -15.18 29.30 5.97
N ARG A 392 -15.62 28.16 5.42
CA ARG A 392 -15.94 26.96 6.20
C ARG A 392 -14.72 26.37 6.86
N LEU A 393 -13.61 26.23 6.13
CA LEU A 393 -12.35 25.68 6.64
C LEU A 393 -11.75 26.57 7.73
N VAL A 394 -11.84 27.90 7.59
CA VAL A 394 -11.42 28.85 8.63
C VAL A 394 -12.32 28.74 9.85
N GLY A 395 -13.64 28.69 9.66
CA GLY A 395 -14.62 28.60 10.73
C GLY A 395 -14.51 27.31 11.56
N ASP A 396 -14.25 26.17 10.91
CA ASP A 396 -14.07 24.88 11.58
C ASP A 396 -12.74 24.81 12.36
N GLY A 397 -11.71 25.56 11.94
CA GLY A 397 -10.39 25.58 12.58
C GLY A 397 -9.62 24.27 12.53
N VAL A 398 -10.13 23.25 11.83
CA VAL A 398 -9.47 21.95 11.64
C VAL A 398 -8.42 22.08 10.54
N PRO A 399 -7.15 21.71 10.79
CA PRO A 399 -6.10 21.89 9.81
C PRO A 399 -6.20 20.93 8.63
N VAL A 400 -5.98 21.48 7.42
CA VAL A 400 -5.74 20.68 6.21
C VAL A 400 -4.36 20.06 6.29
N ARG A 401 -4.30 18.73 6.18
CA ARG A 401 -3.09 17.93 6.31
C ARG A 401 -2.51 17.60 4.93
N SER A 402 -1.27 18.00 4.78
CA SER A 402 -0.43 17.71 3.63
C SER A 402 0.22 16.33 3.83
N HIS A 403 0.19 15.49 2.80
CA HIS A 403 0.63 14.09 2.88
C HIS A 403 1.76 13.84 1.86
N GLY A 404 3.00 13.63 2.31
CA GLY A 404 4.13 13.29 1.43
C GLY A 404 5.48 13.80 1.94
N ALA A 405 6.56 13.09 1.63
CA ALA A 405 7.90 13.41 2.16
C ALA A 405 8.68 14.44 1.35
N GLU A 406 8.40 14.59 0.04
CA GLU A 406 9.21 15.44 -0.87
C GLU A 406 8.42 16.65 -1.41
N HIS A 407 7.18 16.45 -1.89
CA HIS A 407 6.30 17.52 -2.37
C HIS A 407 4.92 17.39 -1.74
N PRO A 408 4.70 18.04 -0.59
CA PRO A 408 3.63 17.62 0.30
C PRO A 408 2.27 18.23 -0.10
N MET A 409 2.22 19.24 -0.98
CA MET A 409 0.99 19.82 -1.53
C MET A 409 1.21 20.52 -2.89
N GLU A 410 0.16 20.64 -3.71
CA GLU A 410 0.18 21.45 -4.95
C GLU A 410 0.36 22.94 -4.63
N THR A 411 1.27 23.61 -5.35
CA THR A 411 1.70 24.98 -5.05
C THR A 411 0.54 25.98 -5.06
N ASP A 412 -0.36 25.92 -6.04
CA ASP A 412 -1.51 26.82 -6.12
C ASP A 412 -2.52 26.58 -5.01
N VAL A 413 -2.77 25.32 -4.63
CA VAL A 413 -3.66 25.01 -3.51
C VAL A 413 -3.06 25.49 -2.20
N LEU A 414 -1.75 25.32 -2.00
CA LEU A 414 -1.05 25.83 -0.82
C LEU A 414 -1.12 27.35 -0.74
N ASP A 415 -0.88 28.06 -1.85
CA ASP A 415 -1.01 29.52 -1.88
C ASP A 415 -2.43 29.98 -1.54
N LEU A 416 -3.45 29.34 -2.12
CA LEU A 416 -4.85 29.66 -1.85
C LEU A 416 -5.21 29.45 -0.36
N LEU A 417 -4.81 28.32 0.24
CA LEU A 417 -5.07 28.04 1.65
C LEU A 417 -4.39 29.08 2.56
N VAL A 418 -3.14 29.45 2.25
CA VAL A 418 -2.40 30.49 2.99
C VAL A 418 -3.03 31.87 2.80
N ALA A 419 -3.45 32.21 1.58
CA ALA A 419 -4.11 33.49 1.27
C ALA A 419 -5.41 33.68 2.04
N ARG A 420 -6.14 32.58 2.25
CA ARG A 420 -7.44 32.56 2.95
C ARG A 420 -7.30 32.34 4.46
N GLY A 421 -6.09 32.15 4.98
CA GLY A 421 -5.85 31.93 6.41
C GLY A 421 -6.32 30.57 6.93
N VAL A 422 -6.47 29.58 6.04
CA VAL A 422 -6.85 28.22 6.44
C VAL A 422 -5.69 27.57 7.20
N PRO A 423 -5.93 26.91 8.35
CA PRO A 423 -4.87 26.21 9.06
C PRO A 423 -4.31 25.05 8.22
N VAL A 424 -3.00 25.05 7.99
CA VAL A 424 -2.31 23.99 7.23
C VAL A 424 -1.27 23.30 8.10
N VAL A 425 -1.27 21.98 8.11
CA VAL A 425 -0.21 21.15 8.71
C VAL A 425 0.56 20.47 7.59
N VAL A 426 1.87 20.71 7.57
CA VAL A 426 2.84 20.02 6.72
C VAL A 426 3.73 19.22 7.66
N ASP A 427 3.89 17.93 7.38
CA ASP A 427 4.68 17.02 8.22
C ASP A 427 6.10 17.56 8.42
N ALA A 428 6.50 17.70 9.69
CA ALA A 428 7.62 18.54 10.14
C ALA A 428 9.02 17.96 9.88
N ASP A 429 9.11 16.71 9.42
CA ASP A 429 10.40 16.03 9.26
C ASP A 429 11.22 16.58 8.08
N HIS A 430 10.60 17.37 7.19
CA HIS A 430 11.26 17.99 6.05
C HIS A 430 10.77 19.44 5.88
N VAL A 431 11.66 20.36 5.49
CA VAL A 431 11.22 21.66 4.97
C VAL A 431 10.39 21.36 3.73
N PRO A 432 9.11 21.79 3.62
CA PRO A 432 8.33 21.57 2.41
C PRO A 432 9.11 22.08 1.22
N ASP A 433 9.41 21.23 0.23
CA ASP A 433 10.00 21.72 -1.02
C ASP A 433 8.86 22.11 -1.96
N ILE A 434 8.76 23.41 -2.24
CA ILE A 434 7.80 23.95 -3.21
C ILE A 434 8.44 23.79 -4.59
N ASP A 435 7.92 22.86 -5.39
CA ASP A 435 8.44 22.57 -6.73
C ASP A 435 7.99 23.65 -7.73
N VAL A 436 8.72 24.77 -7.73
CA VAL A 436 8.50 25.90 -8.66
C VAL A 436 8.74 25.47 -10.10
N TYR A 437 9.70 24.56 -10.35
CA TYR A 437 10.00 24.09 -11.71
C TYR A 437 8.79 23.42 -12.34
N ARG A 438 8.15 22.49 -11.62
CA ARG A 438 6.98 21.81 -12.13
C ARG A 438 5.74 22.71 -12.17
N TRP A 439 5.55 23.56 -11.18
CA TRP A 439 4.48 24.56 -11.19
C TRP A 439 4.56 25.47 -12.42
N TRP A 440 5.78 25.85 -12.81
CA TRP A 440 6.05 26.69 -13.98
C TRP A 440 5.78 25.96 -15.32
N GLN A 441 6.04 24.65 -15.39
CA GLN A 441 5.81 23.87 -16.61
C GLN A 441 4.34 23.57 -16.89
N ASP A 442 3.49 23.73 -15.89
CA ASP A 442 2.08 23.45 -15.99
C ASP A 442 1.32 24.64 -16.60
N GLU A 443 0.97 24.53 -17.88
CA GLU A 443 0.20 25.53 -18.63
C GLU A 443 -1.32 25.44 -18.40
N THR A 444 -1.80 24.50 -17.56
CA THR A 444 -3.24 24.35 -17.35
C THR A 444 -3.83 25.50 -16.51
N PRO A 445 -5.08 25.92 -16.75
CA PRO A 445 -5.66 27.09 -16.07
C PRO A 445 -5.69 26.99 -14.55
N GLY A 446 -5.60 28.15 -13.89
CA GLY A 446 -5.67 28.28 -12.42
C GLY A 446 -4.36 28.68 -11.75
N GLU A 447 -3.35 29.09 -12.53
CA GLU A 447 -2.10 29.64 -12.01
C GLU A 447 -2.36 30.82 -11.07
N ARG A 448 -1.69 30.82 -9.90
CA ARG A 448 -1.78 31.88 -8.91
C ARG A 448 -0.55 32.78 -8.89
N ASP A 449 -0.68 33.97 -8.32
CA ASP A 449 0.42 34.94 -8.22
C ASP A 449 1.47 34.59 -7.16
N LEU A 450 1.22 33.60 -6.30
CA LEU A 450 2.06 33.12 -5.20
C LEU A 450 2.39 34.17 -4.12
N LEU A 451 1.64 35.28 -4.06
CA LEU A 451 1.91 36.36 -3.11
C LEU A 451 1.72 35.95 -1.65
N ALA A 452 0.75 35.07 -1.37
CA ALA A 452 0.47 34.65 -0.01
C ALA A 452 1.60 33.78 0.54
N LEU A 453 2.17 32.90 -0.29
CA LEU A 453 3.37 32.14 0.06
C LEU A 453 4.57 33.04 0.28
N ALA A 454 4.78 34.01 -0.61
CA ALA A 454 5.92 34.92 -0.52
C ALA A 454 5.85 35.84 0.72
N ARG A 455 4.65 36.19 1.20
CA ARG A 455 4.45 36.98 2.42
C ARG A 455 4.46 36.15 3.71
N SER A 456 4.31 34.83 3.61
CA SER A 456 4.26 33.95 4.78
C SER A 456 5.66 33.65 5.30
N ASP A 457 5.97 34.02 6.54
CA ASP A 457 7.25 33.66 7.16
C ASP A 457 7.49 32.14 7.24
N ARG A 458 6.40 31.37 7.33
CA ARG A 458 6.46 29.91 7.39
C ARG A 458 6.82 29.28 6.04
N PHE A 459 6.27 29.79 4.94
CA PHE A 459 6.39 29.17 3.61
C PHE A 459 7.34 29.91 2.66
N ARG A 460 7.68 31.17 2.93
CA ARG A 460 8.65 31.94 2.15
C ARG A 460 10.01 31.23 1.99
N PRO A 461 10.62 30.63 3.03
CA PRO A 461 11.89 29.91 2.86
C PRO A 461 11.79 28.73 1.88
N ALA A 462 10.68 28.01 1.91
CA ALA A 462 10.40 26.91 0.98
C ALA A 462 10.23 27.41 -0.46
N LEU A 463 9.51 28.53 -0.65
CA LEU A 463 9.32 29.15 -1.96
C LEU A 463 10.64 29.66 -2.54
N VAL A 464 11.49 30.29 -1.72
CA VAL A 464 12.84 30.73 -2.10
C VAL A 464 13.72 29.55 -2.50
N SER A 465 13.68 28.44 -1.74
CA SER A 465 14.40 27.22 -2.09
C SER A 465 13.99 26.67 -3.45
N GLY A 466 12.66 26.55 -3.69
CA GLY A 466 12.10 26.12 -4.96
C GLY A 466 12.49 27.02 -6.14
N LEU A 467 12.41 28.34 -5.94
CA LEU A 467 12.82 29.34 -6.93
C LEU A 467 14.30 29.21 -7.29
N ARG A 468 15.17 29.05 -6.29
CA ARG A 468 16.62 28.86 -6.51
C ARG A 468 16.90 27.57 -7.28
N SER A 469 16.19 26.49 -6.95
CA SER A 469 16.27 25.23 -7.68
C SER A 469 15.87 25.41 -9.14
N TYR A 470 14.77 26.12 -9.42
CA TYR A 470 14.34 26.46 -10.78
C TYR A 470 15.38 27.30 -11.53
N LEU A 471 15.82 28.42 -10.96
CA LEU A 471 16.76 29.32 -11.63
C LEU A 471 18.12 28.65 -11.92
N ARG A 472 18.57 27.74 -11.04
CA ARG A 472 19.78 26.94 -11.26
C ARG A 472 19.67 26.03 -12.49
N THR A 473 18.47 25.55 -12.84
CA THR A 473 18.25 24.79 -14.09
C THR A 473 18.26 25.68 -15.33
N ARG A 474 18.17 27.00 -15.17
CA ARG A 474 18.11 28.02 -16.22
C ARG A 474 19.40 28.83 -16.32
N THR A 475 20.54 28.19 -16.04
CA THR A 475 21.85 28.83 -16.18
C THR A 475 22.55 28.43 -17.47
N ARG A 476 23.18 29.39 -18.13
CA ARG A 476 24.09 29.19 -19.28
C ARG A 476 25.41 29.90 -18.99
N ASP A 477 26.53 29.23 -19.24
CA ASP A 477 27.89 29.74 -18.95
C ASP A 477 28.06 30.25 -17.51
N GLY A 478 27.36 29.61 -16.56
CA GLY A 478 27.41 29.95 -15.14
C GLY A 478 26.53 31.12 -14.70
N LEU A 479 25.68 31.69 -15.56
CA LEU A 479 24.78 32.81 -15.28
C LEU A 479 23.31 32.46 -15.57
N VAL A 480 22.34 33.03 -14.84
CA VAL A 480 20.92 32.92 -15.22
C VAL A 480 20.69 33.56 -16.58
N VAL A 481 19.95 32.89 -17.44
CA VAL A 481 19.50 33.48 -18.71
C VAL A 481 18.51 34.63 -18.44
N PRO A 482 18.66 35.82 -19.06
CA PRO A 482 17.79 36.97 -18.81
C PRO A 482 16.30 36.67 -18.97
N GLU A 483 15.93 35.79 -19.90
CA GLU A 483 14.54 35.40 -20.16
C GLU A 483 13.88 34.75 -18.93
N ALA A 484 14.63 33.95 -18.17
CA ALA A 484 14.13 33.31 -16.96
C ALA A 484 13.90 34.34 -15.85
N LEU A 485 14.73 35.38 -15.76
CA LEU A 485 14.57 36.47 -14.80
C LEU A 485 13.35 37.34 -15.12
N HIS A 486 13.17 37.72 -16.39
CA HIS A 486 11.98 38.45 -16.83
C HIS A 486 10.70 37.66 -16.53
N SER A 487 10.74 36.35 -16.78
CA SER A 487 9.63 35.45 -16.49
C SER A 487 9.32 35.40 -14.99
N VAL A 488 10.33 35.21 -14.13
CA VAL A 488 10.17 35.24 -12.67
C VAL A 488 9.64 36.59 -12.17
N ALA A 489 10.11 37.70 -12.74
CA ALA A 489 9.67 39.04 -12.40
C ALA A 489 8.21 39.31 -12.82
N ALA A 490 7.67 38.58 -13.79
CA ALA A 490 6.27 38.68 -14.19
C ALA A 490 5.31 38.07 -13.16
N VAL A 491 5.77 37.13 -12.33
CA VAL A 491 4.98 36.51 -11.26
C VAL A 491 5.21 37.28 -9.94
N PRO A 492 4.19 37.99 -9.40
CA PRO A 492 4.38 38.90 -8.26
C PRO A 492 4.98 38.25 -7.00
N GLY A 493 4.55 37.03 -6.65
CA GLY A 493 5.05 36.27 -5.52
C GLY A 493 6.48 35.79 -5.69
N LEU A 494 6.87 35.34 -6.89
CA LEU A 494 8.25 34.94 -7.16
C LEU A 494 9.19 36.15 -7.19
N ARG A 495 8.75 37.29 -7.76
CA ARG A 495 9.46 38.57 -7.67
C ARG A 495 9.68 38.99 -6.21
N LEU A 496 8.66 38.87 -5.37
CA LEU A 496 8.77 39.19 -3.93
C LEU A 496 9.71 38.21 -3.19
N ALA A 497 9.64 36.91 -3.50
CA ALA A 497 10.53 35.90 -2.92
C ALA A 497 11.99 36.14 -3.34
N LEU A 498 12.24 36.49 -4.59
CA LEU A 498 13.56 36.86 -5.11
C LEU A 498 14.12 38.07 -4.37
N ARG A 499 13.34 39.15 -4.25
CA ARG A 499 13.70 40.36 -3.49
C ARG A 499 14.05 40.03 -2.04
N ALA A 500 13.20 39.24 -1.38
CA ALA A 500 13.40 38.86 0.02
C ALA A 500 14.68 38.03 0.21
N TRP A 501 14.97 37.13 -0.72
CA TRP A 501 16.20 36.34 -0.70
C TRP A 501 17.43 37.23 -0.90
N ILE A 502 17.46 38.07 -1.94
CA ILE A 502 18.60 38.96 -2.22
C ILE A 502 18.89 39.86 -1.02
N ARG A 503 17.84 40.43 -0.40
CA ARG A 503 17.97 41.26 0.80
C ARG A 503 18.55 40.47 1.98
N ALA A 504 18.05 39.25 2.22
CA ALA A 504 18.57 38.40 3.28
C ALA A 504 20.05 38.03 3.07
N GLU A 505 20.48 37.86 1.81
CA GLU A 505 21.89 37.62 1.48
C GLU A 505 22.76 38.88 1.62
N SER A 506 22.22 40.08 1.34
CA SER A 506 22.95 41.34 1.49
C SER A 506 23.07 41.81 2.94
N GLU A 507 22.08 41.50 3.78
CA GLU A 507 22.04 41.87 5.21
C GLU A 507 22.78 40.87 6.11
N ARG A 508 23.46 39.88 5.53
CA ARG A 508 24.14 38.83 6.28
C ARG A 508 25.35 39.40 7.04
N GLU A 509 25.23 39.55 8.35
CA GLU A 509 26.32 39.99 9.23
C GLU A 509 27.49 38.96 9.25
N GLY A 510 28.74 39.44 9.13
CA GLY A 510 29.97 38.62 9.27
C GLY A 510 30.15 38.13 10.72
N VAL A 511 30.73 36.96 11.03
CA VAL A 511 31.74 36.16 10.33
C VAL A 511 31.29 34.69 10.32
N ALA A 512 31.01 34.16 9.14
CA ALA A 512 30.99 32.71 8.92
C ALA A 512 32.39 32.27 8.48
N GLY A 513 32.88 31.10 8.90
CA GLY A 513 34.20 30.61 8.48
C GLY A 513 34.35 30.52 6.95
N LEU A 514 35.59 30.44 6.46
CA LEU A 514 35.92 30.41 5.01
C LEU A 514 35.02 29.49 4.16
N PRO A 515 34.66 28.26 4.59
CA PRO A 515 33.77 27.41 3.80
C PRO A 515 32.37 27.98 3.61
N ALA A 516 31.81 28.63 4.64
CA ALA A 516 30.49 29.25 4.56
C ALA A 516 30.50 30.49 3.66
N GLN A 517 31.61 31.24 3.64
CA GLN A 517 31.79 32.36 2.71
C GLN A 517 31.96 31.89 1.26
N GLY A 518 32.69 30.78 1.04
CA GLY A 518 32.76 30.12 -0.27
C GLY A 518 31.39 29.64 -0.76
N GLN A 519 30.61 28.96 0.10
CA GLN A 519 29.25 28.53 -0.22
C GLN A 519 28.33 29.70 -0.58
N TRP A 520 28.41 30.80 0.17
CA TRP A 520 27.67 32.02 -0.12
C TRP A 520 28.03 32.58 -1.51
N LEU A 521 29.32 32.77 -1.79
CA LEU A 521 29.78 33.24 -3.10
C LEU A 521 29.34 32.33 -4.24
N SER A 522 29.44 31.00 -4.07
CA SER A 522 28.94 30.04 -5.07
C SER A 522 27.42 30.13 -5.25
N SER A 523 26.68 30.40 -4.18
CA SER A 523 25.22 30.55 -4.23
C SER A 523 24.77 31.84 -4.92
N MET A 524 25.63 32.87 -4.96
CA MET A 524 25.39 34.16 -5.63
C MET A 524 26.04 34.24 -7.02
N ALA A 525 26.99 33.36 -7.33
CA ALA A 525 27.82 33.43 -8.54
C ALA A 525 27.02 33.44 -9.85
N TRP A 526 25.84 32.82 -9.85
CA TRP A 526 24.97 32.72 -11.01
C TRP A 526 24.00 33.91 -11.17
N LEU A 527 23.85 34.76 -10.16
CA LEU A 527 22.99 35.97 -10.16
C LEU A 527 23.70 37.27 -10.60
N ARG A 528 24.83 37.20 -11.31
CA ARG A 528 25.61 38.40 -11.68
C ARG A 528 24.97 39.28 -12.76
N ALA A 529 23.70 39.07 -13.07
CA ALA A 529 22.92 39.85 -14.03
C ALA A 529 22.32 41.08 -13.33
N PRO A 530 22.59 42.32 -13.81
CA PRO A 530 22.06 43.56 -13.21
C PRO A 530 20.54 43.57 -13.05
N GLU A 531 19.83 42.87 -13.94
CA GLU A 531 18.37 42.77 -13.99
C GLU A 531 17.78 42.17 -12.70
N VAL A 532 18.54 41.33 -12.00
CA VAL A 532 18.17 40.71 -10.72
C VAL A 532 17.99 41.77 -9.61
N PHE A 533 18.74 42.87 -9.69
CA PHE A 533 18.84 43.87 -8.64
C PHE A 533 18.02 45.13 -8.90
N ILE A 534 17.32 45.24 -10.05
CA ILE A 534 16.46 46.39 -10.40
C ILE A 534 15.51 46.78 -9.25
N ASP A 535 15.07 45.77 -8.53
CA ASP A 535 14.06 45.84 -7.49
C ASP A 535 14.59 46.10 -6.07
N VAL A 536 15.89 45.91 -5.89
CA VAL A 536 16.64 46.01 -4.62
C VAL A 536 18.05 46.56 -4.91
N PRO A 537 18.17 47.76 -5.50
CA PRO A 537 19.46 48.32 -5.89
C PRO A 537 20.38 48.50 -4.66
N GLU A 538 19.81 48.78 -3.50
CA GLU A 538 20.54 48.94 -2.24
C GLU A 538 21.22 47.62 -1.82
N ALA A 539 20.64 46.47 -2.15
CA ALA A 539 21.24 45.17 -1.88
C ALA A 539 22.45 44.90 -2.77
N ALA A 540 22.43 45.37 -4.03
CA ALA A 540 23.59 45.30 -4.91
C ALA A 540 24.73 46.18 -4.38
N GLU A 541 24.42 47.38 -3.92
CA GLU A 541 25.40 48.29 -3.30
C GLU A 541 25.98 47.68 -2.02
N ALA A 542 25.14 47.10 -1.16
CA ALA A 542 25.58 46.43 0.06
C ALA A 542 26.51 45.23 -0.24
N ILE A 543 26.16 44.39 -1.20
CA ILE A 543 26.99 43.24 -1.62
C ILE A 543 28.31 43.73 -2.24
N ALA A 544 28.29 44.81 -3.01
CA ALA A 544 29.49 45.39 -3.60
C ALA A 544 30.39 46.09 -2.56
N ALA A 545 29.80 46.63 -1.49
CA ALA A 545 30.51 47.25 -0.39
C ALA A 545 31.10 46.24 0.62
N THR A 546 30.72 44.96 0.55
CA THR A 546 31.26 43.91 1.41
C THR A 546 32.78 43.79 1.23
N ASP A 547 33.53 44.13 2.29
CA ASP A 547 34.98 43.92 2.33
C ASP A 547 35.29 42.43 2.59
N ILE A 548 35.28 41.66 1.50
CA ILE A 548 35.59 40.22 1.53
C ILE A 548 36.96 39.98 2.16
N ALA A 549 37.93 40.89 1.97
CA ALA A 549 39.27 40.72 2.53
C ALA A 549 39.28 40.87 4.06
N ALA A 550 38.54 41.86 4.59
CA ALA A 550 38.37 42.02 6.03
C ALA A 550 37.60 40.85 6.66
N ASP A 551 36.54 40.37 6.01
CA ASP A 551 35.75 39.22 6.48
C ASP A 551 36.57 37.91 6.47
N VAL A 552 37.30 37.67 5.39
CA VAL A 552 38.24 36.54 5.26
C VAL A 552 39.33 36.65 6.32
N HIS A 553 39.87 37.85 6.55
CA HIS A 553 40.89 38.08 7.59
C HIS A 553 40.32 37.81 8.99
N ALA A 554 39.12 38.31 9.29
CA ALA A 554 38.45 38.11 10.58
C ALA A 554 38.08 36.63 10.79
N GLY A 555 37.57 35.96 9.76
CA GLY A 555 37.25 34.53 9.75
C GLY A 555 38.48 33.66 9.91
N LEU A 556 39.57 33.97 9.20
CA LEU A 556 40.84 33.27 9.34
C LEU A 556 41.45 33.50 10.72
N ARG A 557 41.48 34.75 11.20
CA ARG A 557 42.00 35.08 12.54
C ARG A 557 41.16 34.43 13.64
N GLY A 558 39.85 34.37 13.48
CA GLY A 558 38.93 33.66 14.37
C GLY A 558 39.19 32.16 14.37
N GLY A 559 39.28 31.55 13.18
CA GLY A 559 39.60 30.12 13.01
C GLY A 559 40.96 29.74 13.59
N LEU A 560 42.02 30.48 13.26
CA LEU A 560 43.38 30.25 13.76
C LEU A 560 43.52 30.44 15.28
N ARG A 561 42.67 31.28 15.89
CA ARG A 561 42.68 31.50 17.36
C ARG A 561 41.79 30.54 18.11
N GLY A 562 40.66 30.16 17.52
CA GLY A 562 39.71 29.21 18.09
C GLY A 562 40.12 27.75 17.91
N GLY A 563 41.05 27.49 16.99
CA GLY A 563 41.37 26.16 16.50
C GLY A 563 40.30 25.65 15.53
N LEU A 564 40.72 24.85 14.56
CA LEU A 564 39.81 24.14 13.65
C LEU A 564 39.51 22.74 14.19
N LEU A 565 38.31 22.20 13.93
CA LEU A 565 38.03 20.79 14.20
C LEU A 565 39.01 19.85 13.48
N ASP A 566 39.51 20.29 12.32
CA ASP A 566 40.53 19.57 11.54
C ASP A 566 41.88 19.47 12.29
N GLU A 567 42.14 20.33 13.29
CA GLU A 567 43.34 20.23 14.14
C GLU A 567 43.22 19.11 15.19
N LEU A 568 42.00 18.65 15.50
CA LEU A 568 41.74 17.54 16.42
C LEU A 568 41.91 16.17 15.74
N GLY A 569 42.89 16.06 14.83
CA GLY A 569 43.14 14.95 13.90
C GLY A 569 42.57 13.60 14.33
N TRP A 570 41.91 12.91 13.40
CA TRP A 570 41.34 11.59 13.63
C TRP A 570 42.14 10.59 12.78
N PRO A 571 43.21 9.98 13.32
CA PRO A 571 44.13 9.15 12.52
C PRO A 571 43.44 8.03 11.75
N ALA A 572 42.42 7.42 12.35
CA ALA A 572 41.63 6.38 11.69
C ALA A 572 40.81 6.91 10.49
N LEU A 573 40.31 8.15 10.58
CA LEU A 573 39.60 8.80 9.48
C LEU A 573 40.56 9.17 8.35
N GLU A 574 41.73 9.73 8.70
CA GLU A 574 42.77 10.08 7.74
C GLU A 574 43.29 8.84 7.00
N GLU A 575 43.55 7.76 7.74
CA GLU A 575 43.93 6.46 7.18
C GLU A 575 42.84 5.92 6.24
N ALA A 576 41.57 6.00 6.64
CA ALA A 576 40.45 5.55 5.81
C ALA A 576 40.29 6.37 4.52
N VAL A 577 40.43 7.70 4.60
CA VAL A 577 40.41 8.59 3.43
C VAL A 577 41.58 8.29 2.51
N ALA A 578 42.80 8.06 3.03
CA ALA A 578 43.96 7.68 2.24
C ALA A 578 43.77 6.32 1.55
N ARG A 579 43.22 5.31 2.25
CA ARG A 579 42.92 3.98 1.68
C ARG A 579 41.85 4.04 0.59
N LEU A 580 40.81 4.86 0.73
CA LEU A 580 39.83 5.12 -0.32
C LEU A 580 40.43 5.95 -1.48
N GLY A 581 41.36 6.85 -1.15
CA GLY A 581 42.13 7.72 -2.03
C GLY A 581 43.01 6.96 -3.03
N ALA A 582 43.70 5.93 -2.54
CA ALA A 582 44.67 5.12 -3.30
C ALA A 582 44.06 4.24 -4.40
N THR A 583 42.74 4.12 -4.46
CA THR A 583 42.04 3.42 -5.54
C THR A 583 41.68 4.37 -6.67
N ASP A 584 42.10 4.03 -7.89
CA ASP A 584 41.69 4.67 -9.16
C ASP A 584 40.19 4.45 -9.43
N ALA A 585 39.34 5.16 -8.70
CA ALA A 585 37.96 5.37 -9.11
C ALA A 585 37.98 6.55 -10.11
N GLY A 586 37.55 6.31 -11.35
CA GLY A 586 37.51 7.31 -12.42
C GLY A 586 36.98 8.66 -11.93
N GLY A 587 37.53 9.75 -12.48
CA GLY A 587 37.60 11.12 -11.89
C GLY A 587 36.31 11.88 -11.55
N ARG A 588 35.24 11.22 -11.11
CA ARG A 588 34.01 11.82 -10.60
C ARG A 588 33.56 11.30 -9.22
N ASP A 589 34.19 10.27 -8.66
CA ASP A 589 33.80 9.73 -7.34
C ASP A 589 34.66 10.34 -6.21
N GLU A 590 34.08 11.32 -5.51
CA GLU A 590 34.63 11.90 -4.29
C GLU A 590 34.38 10.98 -3.07
N THR A 591 35.28 11.02 -2.10
CA THR A 591 35.08 10.33 -0.81
C THR A 591 33.98 11.04 -0.04
N THR A 592 32.93 10.31 0.34
CA THR A 592 31.75 10.88 1.01
C THR A 592 31.38 10.10 2.27
N VAL A 593 30.80 10.80 3.25
CA VAL A 593 30.12 10.14 4.38
C VAL A 593 28.79 9.60 3.89
N CYS A 594 28.58 8.30 4.02
CA CYS A 594 27.36 7.60 3.54
C CYS A 594 26.51 7.00 4.67
N GLY A 595 26.96 7.14 5.91
CA GLY A 595 26.14 6.97 7.11
C GLY A 595 26.96 6.78 8.38
N GLU A 596 26.33 6.24 9.42
CA GLU A 596 26.85 6.22 10.79
C GLU A 596 26.37 5.00 11.59
N GLY A 597 27.02 4.78 12.74
CA GLY A 597 26.60 3.88 13.82
C GLY A 597 27.43 4.18 15.06
N TRP A 598 26.98 5.19 15.83
CA TRP A 598 27.75 5.82 16.90
C TRP A 598 28.45 4.79 17.81
N PRO A 599 29.78 4.89 18.03
CA PRO A 599 30.69 6.00 17.66
C PRO A 599 31.35 5.90 16.27
N ALA A 600 30.86 5.04 15.38
CA ALA A 600 31.46 4.83 14.06
C ALA A 600 30.87 5.71 12.95
N LEU A 601 31.72 6.13 12.02
CA LEU A 601 31.38 6.84 10.79
C LEU A 601 31.61 5.92 9.58
N VAL A 602 30.75 5.98 8.56
CA VAL A 602 30.92 5.17 7.34
C VAL A 602 31.28 6.07 6.15
N LEU A 603 32.50 5.89 5.65
CA LEU A 603 33.01 6.54 4.44
C LEU A 603 32.77 5.65 3.21
N ARG A 604 32.57 6.29 2.05
CA ARG A 604 32.40 5.61 0.76
C ARG A 604 33.14 6.34 -0.36
N ARG A 605 33.75 5.57 -1.25
CA ARG A 605 34.17 6.00 -2.59
C ARG A 605 33.88 4.90 -3.60
N GLY A 606 33.09 5.19 -4.63
CA GLY A 606 32.60 4.15 -5.55
C GLY A 606 31.85 3.05 -4.81
N ALA A 607 32.20 1.77 -5.04
CA ALA A 607 31.61 0.64 -4.35
C ALA A 607 32.29 0.28 -3.02
N ARG A 608 33.33 1.01 -2.61
CA ARG A 608 34.06 0.72 -1.36
C ARG A 608 33.51 1.54 -0.20
N PHE A 609 33.36 0.86 0.93
CA PHE A 609 32.90 1.40 2.20
C PHE A 609 33.94 1.11 3.28
N ILE A 610 34.28 2.11 4.09
CA ILE A 610 35.14 1.94 5.26
C ILE A 610 34.40 2.47 6.49
N VAL A 611 34.32 1.63 7.53
CA VAL A 611 33.75 1.98 8.82
C VAL A 611 34.88 2.43 9.74
N VAL A 612 34.83 3.69 10.15
CA VAL A 612 35.84 4.35 10.96
C VAL A 612 35.33 4.48 12.39
N GLY A 613 36.01 3.82 13.33
CA GLY A 613 35.77 3.94 14.76
C GLY A 613 36.66 4.99 15.41
N PRO A 614 36.48 5.27 16.72
CA PRO A 614 37.23 6.30 17.43
C PRO A 614 38.75 6.07 17.38
N ASP A 615 39.19 4.81 17.59
CA ASP A 615 40.61 4.47 17.70
C ASP A 615 41.18 3.74 16.47
N GLY A 616 40.36 3.43 15.45
CA GLY A 616 40.80 2.64 14.31
C GLY A 616 39.70 2.32 13.30
N ILE A 617 40.10 1.75 12.16
CA ILE A 617 39.16 1.23 11.15
C ILE A 617 38.53 -0.06 11.68
N LEU A 618 37.19 -0.09 11.73
CA LEU A 618 36.41 -1.21 12.27
C LEU A 618 36.08 -2.27 11.21
N ALA A 619 35.83 -1.85 9.98
CA ALA A 619 35.50 -2.74 8.88
C ALA A 619 35.73 -2.09 7.51
N GLU A 620 35.98 -2.92 6.51
CA GLU A 620 35.99 -2.53 5.09
C GLU A 620 35.03 -3.43 4.32
N HIS A 621 34.29 -2.86 3.38
CA HIS A 621 33.31 -3.60 2.59
C HIS A 621 33.28 -3.09 1.15
N THR A 622 33.22 -4.01 0.19
CA THR A 622 32.98 -3.66 -1.22
C THR A 622 31.59 -4.11 -1.61
N ALA A 623 30.78 -3.19 -2.11
CA ALA A 623 29.38 -3.46 -2.32
C ALA A 623 29.11 -4.44 -3.46
N VAL A 624 28.28 -5.44 -3.18
CA VAL A 624 27.83 -6.42 -4.16
C VAL A 624 26.61 -5.86 -4.89
N CYS A 625 26.84 -5.19 -6.03
CA CYS A 625 25.84 -4.56 -6.88
C CYS A 625 26.32 -4.54 -8.33
N SER A 626 25.40 -4.49 -9.31
CA SER A 626 25.76 -4.40 -10.73
C SER A 626 26.29 -3.02 -11.10
N LEU A 627 26.98 -2.90 -12.24
CA LEU A 627 27.45 -1.61 -12.74
C LEU A 627 26.27 -0.63 -12.97
N ASP A 628 25.17 -1.11 -13.56
CA ASP A 628 23.94 -0.31 -13.74
C ASP A 628 23.36 0.21 -12.41
N GLU A 629 23.45 -0.60 -11.34
CA GLU A 629 23.04 -0.20 -9.99
C GLU A 629 24.00 0.87 -9.42
N GLN A 630 25.30 0.78 -9.71
CA GLN A 630 26.32 1.73 -9.28
C GLN A 630 26.24 3.08 -10.02
N GLU A 631 25.99 3.08 -11.33
CA GLU A 631 25.85 4.31 -12.12
C GLU A 631 24.75 5.23 -11.55
N ARG A 632 23.68 4.61 -11.02
CA ARG A 632 22.57 5.31 -10.37
C ARG A 632 22.90 5.96 -9.05
N TRP A 633 23.99 5.57 -8.40
CA TRP A 633 24.41 6.17 -7.14
C TRP A 633 24.77 7.65 -7.27
N SER A 634 25.09 8.10 -8.49
CA SER A 634 25.26 9.53 -8.80
C SER A 634 23.98 10.34 -8.58
N PHE A 635 22.81 9.73 -8.77
CA PHE A 635 21.50 10.38 -8.61
C PHE A 635 20.82 10.02 -7.28
N SER A 636 21.04 8.80 -6.79
CA SER A 636 20.48 8.30 -5.52
C SER A 636 21.58 7.56 -4.74
N PRO A 637 22.39 8.27 -3.95
CA PRO A 637 23.54 7.66 -3.27
C PRO A 637 23.09 6.57 -2.29
N PRO A 638 23.92 5.52 -2.10
CA PRO A 638 23.64 4.47 -1.15
C PRO A 638 23.70 5.01 0.29
N ILE A 639 22.89 4.43 1.17
CA ILE A 639 22.95 4.65 2.61
C ILE A 639 23.60 3.42 3.25
N ALA A 640 24.50 3.66 4.20
CA ALA A 640 25.11 2.60 4.99
C ALA A 640 24.90 2.85 6.49
N ARG A 641 24.63 1.81 7.29
CA ARG A 641 24.50 1.95 8.75
C ARG A 641 25.26 0.85 9.45
N TRP A 642 26.03 1.24 10.47
CA TRP A 642 26.80 0.31 11.27
C TRP A 642 25.99 -0.12 12.49
N PHE A 643 25.77 -1.42 12.64
CA PHE A 643 25.04 -2.02 13.76
C PHE A 643 25.78 -3.27 14.26
N ASP A 644 26.17 -3.27 15.54
CA ASP A 644 26.74 -4.44 16.24
C ASP A 644 27.79 -5.22 15.44
N GLY A 645 28.75 -4.53 14.82
CA GLY A 645 29.83 -5.18 14.07
C GLY A 645 29.52 -5.50 12.60
N VAL A 646 28.32 -5.16 12.11
CA VAL A 646 27.87 -5.45 10.75
C VAL A 646 27.37 -4.20 10.04
N LEU A 647 27.72 -4.06 8.76
CA LEU A 647 27.31 -2.94 7.93
C LEU A 647 26.04 -3.29 7.16
N LEU A 648 24.98 -2.52 7.35
CA LEU A 648 23.81 -2.53 6.47
C LEU A 648 24.08 -1.60 5.30
N VAL A 649 24.01 -2.10 4.06
CA VAL A 649 24.16 -1.29 2.84
C VAL A 649 22.84 -1.31 2.08
N GLY A 650 22.33 -0.14 1.67
CA GLY A 650 21.10 -0.05 0.88
C GLY A 650 21.09 1.08 -0.14
N TRP A 651 20.44 0.86 -1.28
CA TRP A 651 20.31 1.82 -2.39
C TRP A 651 18.96 1.63 -3.12
N ARG A 652 18.65 2.51 -4.08
CA ARG A 652 17.46 2.40 -4.93
C ARG A 652 17.81 1.78 -6.28
N THR A 653 17.00 0.80 -6.70
CA THR A 653 17.01 0.21 -8.04
C THR A 653 15.77 0.69 -8.83
N TYR A 654 15.65 0.27 -10.09
CA TYR A 654 14.42 0.49 -10.89
C TYR A 654 13.19 -0.17 -10.27
N HIS A 655 13.39 -1.24 -9.48
CA HIS A 655 12.32 -2.07 -8.94
C HIS A 655 12.00 -1.78 -7.46
N GLY A 656 12.72 -0.87 -6.81
CA GLY A 656 12.46 -0.48 -5.43
C GLY A 656 13.74 -0.22 -4.63
N ALA A 657 13.60 -0.06 -3.33
CA ALA A 657 14.74 -0.02 -2.42
C ALA A 657 15.26 -1.44 -2.18
N VAL A 658 16.58 -1.61 -2.16
CA VAL A 658 17.25 -2.88 -1.85
C VAL A 658 18.27 -2.61 -0.76
N ALA A 659 18.38 -3.54 0.19
CA ALA A 659 19.42 -3.54 1.21
C ALA A 659 19.92 -4.96 1.49
N TYR A 660 21.13 -5.07 2.03
CA TYR A 660 21.71 -6.32 2.53
C TYR A 660 22.67 -6.03 3.69
N TRP A 661 22.97 -7.05 4.49
CA TRP A 661 23.97 -6.99 5.54
C TRP A 661 25.33 -7.46 5.02
N SER A 662 26.43 -6.79 5.37
CA SER A 662 27.77 -7.08 4.83
C SER A 662 28.25 -8.51 5.09
N ASN A 663 27.71 -9.19 6.12
CA ASN A 663 27.98 -10.60 6.42
C ASN A 663 27.09 -11.59 5.64
N ALA A 664 26.10 -11.12 4.90
CA ALA A 664 25.20 -11.90 4.05
C ALA A 664 24.81 -11.10 2.78
N PRO A 665 25.78 -10.78 1.90
CA PRO A 665 25.56 -9.89 0.76
C PRO A 665 24.67 -10.48 -0.35
N ASP A 666 24.50 -11.80 -0.36
CA ASP A 666 23.57 -12.54 -1.22
C ASP A 666 22.11 -12.44 -0.75
N GLN A 667 21.87 -12.13 0.53
CA GLN A 667 20.54 -11.99 1.11
C GLN A 667 20.01 -10.56 0.98
N ARG A 668 19.63 -10.20 -0.24
CA ARG A 668 19.02 -8.89 -0.54
C ARG A 668 17.55 -8.86 -0.10
N PHE A 669 17.14 -7.79 0.58
CA PHE A 669 15.76 -7.57 1.02
C PHE A 669 15.30 -6.14 0.73
N THR A 670 13.99 -5.93 0.74
CA THR A 670 13.40 -4.58 0.65
C THR A 670 13.28 -3.99 2.06
N PRO A 671 13.99 -2.90 2.40
CA PRO A 671 13.91 -2.31 3.74
C PRO A 671 12.53 -1.71 4.01
N SER A 672 11.99 -1.95 5.21
CA SER A 672 10.73 -1.39 5.71
C SER A 672 11.02 -0.38 6.84
N GLY A 673 10.55 0.87 6.71
CA GLY A 673 10.71 1.91 7.74
C GLY A 673 11.28 3.26 7.26
N CYS A 674 11.50 4.18 8.20
CA CYS A 674 11.76 5.63 8.02
C CYS A 674 13.11 6.01 7.38
N ALA A 675 13.87 5.05 6.87
CA ALA A 675 15.14 5.31 6.18
C ALA A 675 15.09 4.67 4.80
N ARG A 676 14.38 5.33 3.88
CA ARG A 676 14.42 4.97 2.46
C ARG A 676 15.79 5.37 1.90
N PRO A 677 16.51 4.46 1.21
CA PRO A 677 17.76 4.82 0.54
C PRO A 677 17.56 6.02 -0.39
N GLY A 678 18.44 7.02 -0.32
CA GLY A 678 18.35 8.27 -1.10
C GLY A 678 17.91 9.52 -0.32
N GLN A 679 17.33 9.39 0.89
CA GLN A 679 17.13 10.55 1.77
C GLN A 679 18.43 10.87 2.50
N ARG A 680 19.17 11.89 2.03
CA ARG A 680 20.26 12.49 2.81
C ARG A 680 19.63 13.06 4.08
N SER A 681 19.96 12.51 5.26
CA SER A 681 19.93 13.34 6.47
C SER A 681 21.07 14.34 6.31
N PRO A 682 20.81 15.65 6.19
CA PRO A 682 21.86 16.65 6.03
C PRO A 682 22.69 16.85 7.31
N ARG A 683 22.43 16.06 8.36
CA ARG A 683 23.02 16.20 9.68
C ARG A 683 23.53 14.84 10.16
N PRO A 684 24.85 14.66 10.39
CA PRO A 684 25.32 13.61 11.29
C PRO A 684 24.69 13.85 12.67
N SER A 685 24.37 12.77 13.39
CA SER A 685 23.71 12.80 14.71
C SER A 685 24.40 13.74 15.72
N TRP A 686 25.68 14.03 15.50
CA TRP A 686 26.52 14.98 16.25
C TRP A 686 26.11 16.45 16.20
N SER A 687 25.33 16.90 15.22
CA SER A 687 24.97 18.32 15.08
C SER A 687 23.74 18.76 15.93
N SER A 688 23.15 17.85 16.71
CA SER A 688 22.01 18.17 17.57
C SER A 688 22.46 18.63 18.97
N ARG A 689 22.58 19.95 19.18
CA ARG A 689 22.73 20.57 20.52
C ARG A 689 21.48 20.41 21.43
N ARG A 690 20.62 19.41 21.22
CA ARG A 690 19.37 19.19 21.99
C ARG A 690 19.13 17.78 22.53
N ASN A 691 20.15 16.93 22.62
CA ASN A 691 20.05 15.69 23.41
C ASN A 691 21.03 15.71 24.59
N ALA A 692 20.88 16.71 25.47
CA ALA A 692 21.55 16.76 26.77
C ALA A 692 20.86 15.87 27.84
N ALA A 693 20.02 14.91 27.43
CA ALA A 693 19.48 13.90 28.32
C ALA A 693 19.74 12.52 27.71
N GLY A 694 20.75 11.83 28.23
CA GLY A 694 21.11 10.47 27.82
C GLY A 694 19.97 9.47 28.02
N ARG A 695 19.09 9.37 27.04
CA ARG A 695 18.18 8.23 26.84
C ARG A 695 18.36 7.73 25.42
N ALA A 696 19.10 6.63 25.32
CA ALA A 696 19.09 5.79 24.13
C ALA A 696 17.63 5.46 23.77
N ALA A 697 17.20 5.89 22.57
CA ALA A 697 15.93 5.47 22.01
C ALA A 697 16.03 3.97 21.72
N ARG A 698 15.53 3.16 22.66
CA ARG A 698 15.15 1.78 22.37
C ARG A 698 13.90 1.83 21.49
N SER A 699 14.06 1.77 20.18
CA SER A 699 12.97 1.36 19.32
C SER A 699 12.81 -0.16 19.45
N SER A 700 11.69 -0.55 20.03
CA SER A 700 11.22 -1.91 20.24
C SER A 700 11.27 -2.78 18.99
N SER A 701 11.97 -3.90 19.09
CA SER A 701 11.78 -5.08 18.25
C SER A 701 10.42 -5.74 18.59
N PRO A 702 9.56 -6.10 17.62
CA PRO A 702 8.48 -7.02 17.88
C PRO A 702 8.94 -8.48 17.69
N ALA A 703 8.91 -9.21 18.81
CA ALA A 703 8.66 -10.64 18.94
C ALA A 703 9.61 -11.66 18.28
N ALA A 704 10.55 -12.19 19.08
CA ALA A 704 10.79 -13.63 19.11
C ALA A 704 9.89 -14.23 20.20
N GLY A 705 8.90 -15.02 19.79
CA GLY A 705 7.92 -15.66 20.66
C GLY A 705 8.53 -16.72 21.59
N ALA A 706 7.89 -16.86 22.73
CA ALA A 706 8.19 -17.77 23.81
C ALA A 706 8.27 -19.25 23.38
N PHE A 707 9.30 -19.95 23.85
CA PHE A 707 9.22 -21.39 24.12
C PHE A 707 9.58 -21.63 25.58
N SER A 708 8.58 -21.99 26.38
CA SER A 708 8.72 -22.44 27.75
C SER A 708 8.88 -23.96 27.79
N ARG A 709 10.06 -24.40 28.30
CA ARG A 709 10.35 -25.59 29.14
C ARG A 709 9.49 -26.86 29.01
N ALA A 710 10.16 -27.95 28.61
CA ALA A 710 10.01 -29.30 29.20
C ALA A 710 11.40 -29.98 29.20
N ARG A 711 12.10 -29.99 30.34
CA ARG A 711 12.36 -31.15 31.23
C ARG A 711 13.11 -32.36 30.61
N THR A 712 14.34 -32.53 31.13
CA THR A 712 15.03 -33.76 31.57
C THR A 712 15.67 -34.75 30.58
N CYS A 713 17.00 -34.81 30.73
CA CYS A 713 17.91 -35.98 30.81
C CYS A 713 18.77 -36.40 29.60
N PRO A 714 20.01 -36.88 29.86
CA PRO A 714 21.12 -36.89 28.89
C PRO A 714 21.55 -38.30 28.45
N GLY A 715 22.20 -38.41 27.28
CA GLY A 715 22.96 -39.64 27.00
C GLY A 715 23.40 -39.89 25.55
N ARG A 716 24.72 -40.07 25.41
CA ARG A 716 25.44 -41.05 24.55
C ARG A 716 25.62 -40.81 23.03
N HIS A 717 26.90 -40.58 22.72
CA HIS A 717 27.78 -41.35 21.80
C HIS A 717 27.42 -41.62 20.33
N GLY A 718 28.42 -41.33 19.47
CA GLY A 718 28.73 -42.08 18.24
C GLY A 718 29.04 -41.17 17.04
N ARG A 719 30.28 -40.72 16.83
CA ARG A 719 31.36 -41.35 16.02
C ARG A 719 31.07 -41.54 14.51
N HIS A 720 32.04 -41.03 13.73
CA HIS A 720 32.46 -41.42 12.37
C HIS A 720 31.58 -40.92 11.20
N ARG A 721 32.11 -40.49 10.04
CA ARG A 721 33.43 -40.69 9.43
C ARG A 721 33.68 -39.65 8.32
N CYS A 722 34.96 -39.36 8.09
CA CYS A 722 35.50 -38.66 6.93
C CYS A 722 35.28 -39.41 5.61
N SER A 723 35.22 -38.67 4.51
CA SER A 723 35.92 -39.03 3.27
C SER A 723 36.14 -37.79 2.41
N ALA A 724 37.41 -37.44 2.25
CA ALA A 724 37.93 -36.48 1.30
C ALA A 724 38.20 -37.17 -0.05
N SER A 725 38.09 -36.44 -1.15
CA SER A 725 38.91 -36.69 -2.34
C SER A 725 39.10 -35.42 -3.17
N THR A 726 40.37 -35.24 -3.51
CA THR A 726 41.18 -34.13 -4.01
C THR A 726 40.95 -33.85 -5.52
N PRO A 727 41.49 -32.75 -6.08
CA PRO A 727 41.21 -32.23 -7.42
C PRO A 727 42.36 -32.46 -8.44
N HIS A 728 42.10 -32.19 -9.73
CA HIS A 728 43.06 -31.79 -10.78
C HIS A 728 42.23 -31.31 -12.01
N ARG A 729 42.34 -30.08 -12.56
CA ARG A 729 43.40 -29.51 -13.45
C ARG A 729 43.78 -30.51 -14.56
N THR A 730 43.70 -30.24 -15.87
CA THR A 730 44.01 -29.04 -16.66
C THR A 730 43.47 -29.19 -18.09
N SER A 731 43.03 -28.09 -18.70
CA SER A 731 43.33 -27.65 -20.08
C SER A 731 43.07 -26.16 -20.16
#